data_AF-A0A2E7CZZ0-F1
#
_entry.id   AF-A0A2E7CZZ0-F1
#
_cell.length_a   1.000
_cell.length_b   1.000
_cell.length_c   1.000
_cell.angle_alpha   90.00
_cell.angle_beta   90.00
_cell.angle_gamma   90.00
#
_symmetry.space_group_name_H-M   'P 1'
#
loop_
_entity.id
_entity.type
_entity.pdbx_description
1 polymer ?
#
loop_
_entity_poly.entity_id
_entity_poly.type
_entity_poly.pdbx_seq_one_letter_code
_entity_poly.pdbx_strand_id
1 'polypeptide(L)'
;MLMLSTDRMKRTEMMLISGYTTTRPLIASLIFFLATAAFADESARWTLSYDAGYRDDHGAYAGGSEIMHIASHHRKLFAANGYWMDARWVIPPDAEKQSAQVLRLDSSNGTWQVDLEMGKTNGYGLRYMKGNILKSVTFTRDANGKLLREPVNLLVMAAGATFERGGAISAWVRDDEKGTWKHTIVRHGSSAGGVRWVPRDMEVYRDSVTGVERLILLLGNPGIVSGVYDPKLPGKIRWETILEYPFPEVGSVKTRPLGIVQANNSLMFSVDDAIFRRNDGPRPSYSELLRLSEYVDTDIGGIRGLTTIKNPNGPGESILFLWAPGGRSTSQVKRLDPDGKGGYTIHDEASMMDLMSKHLDAKVTYTLGAHNMMYPLKHPKTGELVHLIGFQGNIQGNQRLCWPGSRLYGGALYAIRRADQTYSVHEVNNAFAPGKLTLVSPRAFCLSPFGDNQLFVGGHDSSNRISDDMAWICKAPVEVALGLKEGLDAAKKRRQSVPEERLRQGPIYELRIYKANERRFQHLITRFRKYTDRIFAKHNMKAVGYWTPTDGTPRQKRRFVYVLKHASRYAAYTNWTHFTHDREWQRVLDTPEFRGLLSQKPTSIFMTENDYSSSAHNAIEKPGGIFELRTYTCNPGKLPALNSRFRDHTTDLFNKHGMKNVGYWTPFEKPESDNTLIYLIHHQSRQQADVNWKSFQSDPVWQKVAKESQRDGKFLAKKPERIYLKPLEFSPLK
;
A
#
# COMPACT_ATOMS: atom_id res chain seq x y z
N MET A 1 -4.18 -58.91 -44.97
CA MET A 1 -5.57 -58.38 -44.88
C MET A 1 -5.50 -56.89 -45.20
N LEU A 2 -5.99 -56.37 -46.33
CA LEU A 2 -7.27 -56.60 -47.06
C LEU A 2 -8.46 -56.28 -46.13
N MET A 3 -9.41 -55.38 -46.46
CA MET A 3 -9.72 -54.60 -47.68
C MET A 3 -10.29 -53.21 -47.27
N LEU A 4 -10.12 -52.11 -48.03
CA LEU A 4 -10.95 -51.60 -49.17
C LEU A 4 -12.48 -51.53 -48.87
N SER A 5 -13.26 -50.50 -49.28
CA SER A 5 -12.98 -49.18 -49.91
C SER A 5 -14.27 -48.34 -50.11
N THR A 6 -14.16 -47.08 -50.61
CA THR A 6 -15.09 -46.38 -51.57
C THR A 6 -16.58 -46.12 -51.19
N ASP A 7 -17.32 -45.13 -51.73
CA ASP A 7 -17.04 -43.81 -52.37
C ASP A 7 -18.35 -42.95 -52.40
N ARG A 8 -18.37 -41.86 -53.18
CA ARG A 8 -19.38 -40.80 -53.33
C ARG A 8 -20.64 -41.14 -54.16
N MET A 9 -21.59 -40.18 -54.09
CA MET A 9 -22.40 -39.59 -55.20
C MET A 9 -23.69 -40.27 -55.73
N LYS A 10 -24.71 -39.39 -55.92
CA LYS A 10 -25.78 -39.30 -56.94
C LYS A 10 -26.44 -37.92 -56.75
N ARG A 11 -26.86 -37.07 -57.71
CA ARG A 11 -27.07 -37.07 -59.19
C ARG A 11 -28.21 -37.95 -59.76
N THR A 12 -28.90 -37.54 -60.84
CA THR A 12 -28.79 -36.24 -61.60
C THR A 12 -29.90 -35.26 -61.14
N GLU A 13 -30.93 -34.74 -61.83
CA GLU A 13 -31.44 -34.60 -63.23
C GLU A 13 -32.15 -33.20 -63.26
N MET A 14 -32.30 -32.35 -64.29
CA MET A 14 -32.08 -32.32 -65.75
C MET A 14 -33.35 -32.31 -66.64
N MET A 15 -34.01 -31.15 -66.84
CA MET A 15 -34.71 -30.84 -68.11
C MET A 15 -34.90 -29.33 -68.41
N LEU A 16 -34.98 -28.98 -69.71
CA LEU A 16 -35.10 -27.63 -70.29
C LEU A 16 -35.95 -27.71 -71.58
N ILE A 17 -37.06 -26.97 -71.70
CA ILE A 17 -37.81 -26.77 -72.97
C ILE A 17 -38.49 -25.38 -73.00
N SER A 18 -38.25 -24.62 -74.09
CA SER A 18 -39.06 -23.54 -74.74
C SER A 18 -39.71 -22.39 -73.90
N GLY A 19 -39.80 -21.13 -74.36
CA GLY A 19 -39.28 -20.50 -75.60
C GLY A 19 -39.95 -19.13 -75.92
N TYR A 20 -39.34 -18.38 -76.83
CA TYR A 20 -39.84 -17.19 -77.57
C TYR A 20 -40.33 -15.91 -76.82
N THR A 21 -39.50 -14.86 -76.92
CA THR A 21 -39.77 -13.50 -77.48
C THR A 21 -41.23 -13.02 -77.68
N THR A 22 -41.61 -11.74 -77.50
CA THR A 22 -40.92 -10.47 -77.10
C THR A 22 -41.97 -9.34 -76.95
N THR A 23 -41.81 -8.42 -75.99
CA THR A 23 -41.96 -6.94 -76.17
C THR A 23 -41.71 -6.15 -74.86
N ARG A 24 -41.50 -4.83 -74.99
CA ARG A 24 -41.29 -3.80 -73.93
C ARG A 24 -42.51 -2.86 -73.88
N PRO A 25 -42.64 -1.92 -72.91
CA PRO A 25 -42.07 -1.86 -71.55
C PRO A 25 -43.16 -1.57 -70.48
N LEU A 26 -42.77 -1.57 -69.19
CA LEU A 26 -43.48 -0.79 -68.17
C LEU A 26 -42.49 -0.26 -67.12
N ILE A 27 -42.79 0.92 -66.55
CA ILE A 27 -41.85 1.70 -65.74
C ILE A 27 -41.89 1.20 -64.29
N ALA A 28 -40.72 0.80 -63.76
CA ALA A 28 -40.53 0.47 -62.35
C ALA A 28 -39.82 1.62 -61.62
N SER A 29 -40.54 2.33 -60.76
CA SER A 29 -39.97 3.40 -59.93
C SER A 29 -38.99 2.84 -58.90
N LEU A 30 -37.71 3.20 -59.02
CA LEU A 30 -36.66 2.71 -58.14
C LEU A 30 -36.68 3.45 -56.79
N ILE A 31 -37.41 2.93 -55.80
CA ILE A 31 -37.40 3.46 -54.43
C ILE A 31 -36.04 3.12 -53.79
N PHE A 32 -35.15 4.11 -53.75
CA PHE A 32 -33.87 4.02 -53.07
C PHE A 32 -34.11 4.04 -51.55
N PHE A 33 -34.12 2.87 -50.92
CA PHE A 33 -34.08 2.77 -49.46
C PHE A 33 -32.68 3.16 -48.96
N LEU A 34 -32.47 4.47 -48.80
CA LEU A 34 -31.36 5.04 -48.06
C LEU A 34 -31.52 4.66 -46.59
N ALA A 35 -31.01 3.48 -46.24
CA ALA A 35 -30.85 3.04 -44.86
C ALA A 35 -29.77 3.91 -44.20
N THR A 36 -30.15 5.10 -43.75
CA THR A 36 -29.36 5.91 -42.83
C THR A 36 -29.26 5.14 -41.52
N ALA A 37 -28.19 4.34 -41.41
CA ALA A 37 -27.77 3.73 -40.17
C ALA A 37 -27.47 4.86 -39.18
N ALA A 38 -28.47 5.20 -38.37
CA ALA A 38 -28.32 6.11 -37.26
C ALA A 38 -27.40 5.45 -36.24
N PHE A 39 -26.10 5.71 -36.38
CA PHE A 39 -25.15 5.56 -35.29
C PHE A 39 -25.65 6.44 -34.15
N ALA A 40 -26.36 5.84 -33.19
CA ALA A 40 -26.57 6.47 -31.90
C ALA A 40 -25.19 6.77 -31.33
N ASP A 41 -24.88 8.05 -31.11
CA ASP A 41 -23.71 8.47 -30.34
C ASP A 41 -23.80 7.74 -28.99
N GLU A 42 -22.94 6.73 -28.77
CA GLU A 42 -22.96 5.96 -27.52
C GLU A 42 -22.52 6.91 -26.42
N SER A 43 -23.52 7.53 -25.79
CA SER A 43 -23.42 8.75 -24.98
C SER A 43 -22.16 8.72 -24.13
N ALA A 44 -21.23 9.62 -24.46
CA ALA A 44 -19.88 9.65 -23.91
C ALA A 44 -19.90 9.42 -22.40
N ARG A 45 -19.04 8.55 -21.87
CA ARG A 45 -19.17 8.04 -20.51
C ARG A 45 -17.86 7.83 -19.79
N TRP A 46 -17.90 7.95 -18.48
CA TRP A 46 -16.91 7.34 -17.61
C TRP A 46 -17.05 5.82 -17.65
N THR A 47 -15.92 5.13 -17.52
CA THR A 47 -15.82 3.67 -17.48
C THR A 47 -14.81 3.24 -16.43
N LEU A 48 -15.20 2.33 -15.54
CA LEU A 48 -14.27 1.66 -14.63
C LEU A 48 -13.46 0.62 -15.44
N SER A 49 -12.19 0.94 -15.68
CA SER A 49 -11.24 0.14 -16.47
C SER A 49 -10.48 -0.86 -15.59
N TYR A 50 -9.98 -0.40 -14.44
CA TYR A 50 -9.42 -1.26 -13.40
C TYR A 50 -10.26 -1.18 -12.13
N ASP A 51 -10.59 -2.34 -11.61
CA ASP A 51 -11.28 -2.58 -10.35
C ASP A 51 -10.54 -3.74 -9.69
N ALA A 52 -9.90 -3.55 -8.54
CA ALA A 52 -9.01 -4.55 -7.95
C ALA A 52 -9.75 -5.78 -7.37
N GLY A 53 -9.02 -6.88 -7.16
CA GLY A 53 -9.53 -8.07 -6.47
C GLY A 53 -9.98 -9.19 -7.40
N TYR A 54 -9.22 -9.48 -8.46
CA TYR A 54 -9.51 -10.57 -9.39
C TYR A 54 -8.23 -11.30 -9.83
N ARG A 55 -8.39 -12.54 -10.29
CA ARG A 55 -7.33 -13.23 -11.02
C ARG A 55 -7.40 -12.85 -12.49
N ASP A 56 -6.25 -12.53 -13.06
CA ASP A 56 -6.08 -12.21 -14.48
C ASP A 56 -6.07 -13.48 -15.36
N ASP A 57 -5.82 -13.32 -16.66
CA ASP A 57 -5.88 -14.42 -17.64
C ASP A 57 -4.74 -15.43 -17.48
N HIS A 58 -3.76 -15.15 -16.60
CA HIS A 58 -2.68 -16.04 -16.20
C HIS A 58 -2.86 -16.57 -14.76
N GLY A 59 -3.99 -16.28 -14.12
CA GLY A 59 -4.31 -16.67 -12.74
C GLY A 59 -3.60 -15.85 -11.66
N ALA A 60 -2.79 -14.85 -12.04
CA ALA A 60 -2.12 -13.95 -11.11
C ALA A 60 -3.13 -12.96 -10.52
N TYR A 61 -2.95 -12.59 -9.26
CA TYR A 61 -3.97 -11.86 -8.51
C TYR A 61 -3.77 -10.34 -8.64
N ALA A 62 -4.52 -9.71 -9.53
CA ALA A 62 -4.55 -8.26 -9.73
C ALA A 62 -5.34 -7.60 -8.59
N GLY A 63 -4.62 -6.97 -7.66
CA GLY A 63 -5.18 -6.41 -6.43
C GLY A 63 -4.67 -5.01 -6.09
N GLY A 64 -4.59 -4.72 -4.79
CA GLY A 64 -4.00 -3.52 -4.23
C GLY A 64 -5.02 -2.50 -3.72
N SER A 65 -4.58 -1.68 -2.77
CA SER A 65 -5.35 -0.60 -2.19
C SER A 65 -5.26 0.71 -2.98
N GLU A 66 -4.16 0.98 -3.69
CA GLU A 66 -3.95 2.25 -4.40
C GLU A 66 -3.28 2.06 -5.78
N ILE A 67 -3.57 2.95 -6.73
CA ILE A 67 -2.78 3.15 -7.94
C ILE A 67 -1.89 4.38 -7.74
N MET A 68 -0.58 4.16 -7.84
CA MET A 68 0.45 5.17 -7.59
C MET A 68 0.81 5.93 -8.86
N HIS A 69 1.00 5.22 -9.97
CA HIS A 69 1.41 5.77 -11.27
C HIS A 69 0.70 5.03 -12.41
N ILE A 70 0.48 5.72 -13.53
CA ILE A 70 0.11 5.16 -14.82
C ILE A 70 1.08 5.76 -15.85
N ALA A 71 1.64 4.93 -16.73
CA ALA A 71 2.58 5.34 -17.76
C ALA A 71 2.23 4.68 -19.10
N SER A 72 2.40 5.42 -20.20
CA SER A 72 2.32 4.90 -21.56
C SER A 72 3.72 4.50 -22.04
N HIS A 73 3.82 3.33 -22.69
CA HIS A 73 5.08 2.77 -23.17
C HIS A 73 4.81 1.76 -24.30
N HIS A 74 5.53 1.87 -25.42
CA HIS A 74 5.38 1.05 -26.63
C HIS A 74 3.92 0.70 -27.02
N ARG A 75 3.05 1.73 -27.09
CA ARG A 75 1.59 1.65 -27.41
C ARG A 75 0.72 0.88 -26.40
N LYS A 76 1.22 0.66 -25.18
CA LYS A 76 0.50 0.02 -24.06
C LYS A 76 0.41 0.97 -22.87
N LEU A 77 -0.52 0.71 -21.96
CA LEU A 77 -0.55 1.34 -20.64
C LEU A 77 -0.01 0.38 -19.58
N PHE A 78 0.72 0.94 -18.63
CA PHE A 78 1.20 0.24 -17.44
C PHE A 78 0.83 1.04 -16.19
N ALA A 79 0.50 0.36 -15.09
CA ALA A 79 0.12 0.99 -13.83
C ALA A 79 0.79 0.32 -12.63
N ALA A 80 1.34 1.11 -11.72
CA ALA A 80 1.95 0.62 -10.48
C ALA A 80 0.95 0.73 -9.33
N ASN A 81 0.69 -0.39 -8.63
CA ASN A 81 -0.23 -0.42 -7.48
C ASN A 81 0.52 -0.37 -6.14
N GLY A 82 -0.24 -0.32 -5.04
CA GLY A 82 0.26 -0.51 -3.68
C GLY A 82 -0.75 -1.22 -2.80
N TYR A 83 -0.31 -1.68 -1.62
CA TYR A 83 -1.07 -2.48 -0.65
C TYR A 83 -1.05 -1.82 0.75
N TRP A 84 -0.92 -0.49 0.82
CA TRP A 84 -0.99 0.21 2.11
C TRP A 84 -2.39 0.10 2.72
N MET A 85 -2.46 -0.33 3.99
CA MET A 85 -3.68 -0.67 4.70
C MET A 85 -4.55 -1.74 4.01
N ASP A 86 -3.92 -2.63 3.27
CA ASP A 86 -4.54 -3.81 2.71
C ASP A 86 -4.29 -5.02 3.62
N ALA A 87 -5.29 -5.84 3.89
CA ALA A 87 -5.13 -7.03 4.73
C ALA A 87 -4.01 -7.96 4.23
N ARG A 88 -3.80 -8.08 2.91
CA ARG A 88 -2.75 -8.94 2.31
C ARG A 88 -1.32 -8.43 2.55
N TRP A 89 -1.19 -7.23 3.10
CA TRP A 89 0.07 -6.63 3.54
C TRP A 89 0.12 -6.41 5.07
N VAL A 90 -1.01 -6.15 5.72
CA VAL A 90 -1.06 -5.82 7.16
C VAL A 90 -1.25 -7.05 8.05
N ILE A 91 -1.91 -8.10 7.56
CA ILE A 91 -2.20 -9.31 8.35
C ILE A 91 -1.10 -10.38 8.30
N PRO A 92 -0.62 -10.85 7.13
CA PRO A 92 0.26 -12.02 7.08
C PRO A 92 1.71 -11.72 7.51
N PRO A 93 2.50 -12.75 7.87
CA PRO A 93 3.95 -12.65 8.05
C PRO A 93 4.65 -12.01 6.85
N ASP A 94 5.78 -11.34 7.04
CA ASP A 94 6.47 -10.62 5.96
C ASP A 94 6.73 -11.51 4.73
N ALA A 95 7.16 -12.76 4.92
CA ALA A 95 7.38 -13.71 3.84
C ALA A 95 6.14 -13.99 2.98
N GLU A 96 4.94 -13.91 3.55
CA GLU A 96 3.65 -14.23 2.91
C GLU A 96 2.95 -12.99 2.30
N LYS A 97 3.46 -11.78 2.51
CA LYS A 97 2.81 -10.54 2.04
C LYS A 97 2.75 -10.42 0.52
N GLN A 98 1.55 -10.14 0.01
CA GLN A 98 1.39 -9.68 -1.37
C GLN A 98 2.12 -8.35 -1.54
N SER A 99 3.14 -8.32 -2.40
CA SER A 99 3.87 -7.10 -2.73
C SER A 99 3.21 -6.38 -3.91
N ALA A 100 3.54 -5.10 -4.02
CA ALA A 100 3.19 -4.26 -5.16
C ALA A 100 3.58 -4.88 -6.52
N GLN A 101 2.84 -4.45 -7.54
CA GLN A 101 2.82 -5.00 -8.88
C GLN A 101 2.95 -3.88 -9.92
N VAL A 102 3.34 -4.27 -11.13
CA VAL A 102 3.00 -3.50 -12.35
C VAL A 102 1.92 -4.26 -13.09
N LEU A 103 0.85 -3.56 -13.43
CA LEU A 103 -0.25 -4.03 -14.24
C LEU A 103 -0.05 -3.52 -15.69
N ARG A 104 -0.42 -4.29 -16.70
CA ARG A 104 -0.35 -3.94 -18.13
C ARG A 104 -1.74 -3.99 -18.76
N LEU A 105 -2.02 -3.06 -19.68
CA LEU A 105 -3.19 -3.03 -20.53
C LEU A 105 -2.77 -2.87 -22.00
N ASP A 106 -3.18 -3.81 -22.86
CA ASP A 106 -2.79 -3.85 -24.28
C ASP A 106 -3.78 -3.13 -25.21
N SER A 107 -5.02 -2.87 -24.77
CA SER A 107 -6.02 -2.13 -25.53
C SER A 107 -6.99 -1.41 -24.59
N SER A 108 -7.58 -0.30 -25.05
CA SER A 108 -8.39 0.59 -24.20
C SER A 108 -9.57 -0.09 -23.50
N ASN A 109 -10.17 -1.11 -24.14
CA ASN A 109 -11.33 -1.85 -23.64
C ASN A 109 -10.97 -3.23 -23.07
N GLY A 110 -9.67 -3.58 -22.99
CA GLY A 110 -9.20 -4.85 -22.46
C GLY A 110 -9.22 -4.96 -20.93
N THR A 111 -8.80 -6.13 -20.45
CA THR A 111 -8.56 -6.42 -19.02
C THR A 111 -7.09 -6.16 -18.67
N TRP A 112 -6.84 -5.62 -17.48
CA TRP A 112 -5.46 -5.42 -16.98
C TRP A 112 -4.86 -6.75 -16.50
N GLN A 113 -3.63 -7.04 -16.91
CA GLN A 113 -2.87 -8.24 -16.56
C GLN A 113 -1.74 -7.88 -15.58
N VAL A 114 -1.32 -8.80 -14.71
CA VAL A 114 -0.13 -8.62 -13.85
C VAL A 114 1.14 -8.87 -14.67
N ASP A 115 1.92 -7.82 -14.89
CA ASP A 115 3.14 -7.84 -15.71
C ASP A 115 4.42 -7.91 -14.85
N LEU A 116 4.34 -7.53 -13.58
CA LEU A 116 5.40 -7.66 -12.58
C LEU A 116 4.82 -7.93 -11.19
N GLU A 117 5.36 -8.92 -10.48
CA GLU A 117 5.17 -9.11 -9.04
C GLU A 117 6.49 -8.88 -8.28
N MET A 118 6.70 -7.68 -7.73
CA MET A 118 7.98 -7.24 -7.17
C MET A 118 8.51 -8.16 -6.05
N GLY A 119 7.61 -8.78 -5.28
CA GLY A 119 7.94 -9.72 -4.21
C GLY A 119 8.43 -11.10 -4.68
N LYS A 120 8.16 -11.48 -5.94
CA LYS A 120 8.59 -12.75 -6.54
C LYS A 120 9.83 -12.57 -7.41
N THR A 121 9.96 -11.44 -8.11
CA THR A 121 11.00 -11.20 -9.12
C THR A 121 12.30 -10.57 -8.61
N ASN A 122 12.44 -10.32 -7.30
CA ASN A 122 13.66 -9.71 -6.73
C ASN A 122 14.75 -10.73 -6.35
N GLY A 123 14.42 -11.99 -6.03
CA GLY A 123 15.42 -13.01 -5.64
C GLY A 123 16.05 -12.86 -4.24
N TYR A 124 15.78 -11.77 -3.51
CA TYR A 124 16.30 -11.49 -2.16
C TYR A 124 15.26 -11.71 -1.05
N GLY A 125 14.06 -12.23 -1.38
CA GLY A 125 12.94 -12.37 -0.44
C GLY A 125 12.29 -11.05 -0.03
N LEU A 126 12.69 -9.91 -0.62
CA LEU A 126 12.21 -8.58 -0.26
C LEU A 126 10.72 -8.39 -0.59
N ARG A 127 10.10 -7.44 0.11
CA ARG A 127 8.66 -7.15 0.04
C ARG A 127 8.45 -5.65 -0.09
N TYR A 128 7.56 -5.25 -1.00
CA TYR A 128 7.40 -3.85 -1.43
C TYR A 128 5.95 -3.42 -1.23
N MET A 129 5.72 -2.44 -0.35
CA MET A 129 4.36 -2.00 0.02
C MET A 129 3.66 -1.24 -1.11
N LYS A 130 4.42 -0.47 -1.89
CA LYS A 130 3.92 0.39 -2.96
C LYS A 130 4.89 0.32 -4.14
N GLY A 131 4.36 0.29 -5.36
CA GLY A 131 5.12 0.64 -6.55
C GLY A 131 5.32 2.15 -6.55
N ASN A 132 6.46 2.59 -6.04
CA ASN A 132 6.64 4.00 -5.67
C ASN A 132 6.83 4.96 -6.85
N ILE A 133 7.43 4.49 -7.95
CA ILE A 133 7.60 5.25 -9.20
C ILE A 133 7.47 4.28 -10.38
N LEU A 134 6.70 4.63 -11.41
CA LEU A 134 6.71 3.97 -12.72
C LEU A 134 6.78 5.05 -13.80
N LYS A 135 7.83 5.00 -14.64
CA LYS A 135 8.08 6.03 -15.66
C LYS A 135 8.68 5.40 -16.92
N SER A 136 8.14 5.79 -18.07
CA SER A 136 8.77 5.56 -19.38
C SER A 136 9.82 6.64 -19.57
N VAL A 137 11.09 6.27 -19.71
CA VAL A 137 12.22 7.19 -19.80
C VAL A 137 13.00 6.95 -21.09
N THR A 138 13.60 7.99 -21.67
CA THR A 138 14.30 7.88 -22.95
C THR A 138 15.72 8.40 -22.81
N PHE A 139 16.70 7.59 -23.22
CA PHE A 139 18.09 7.99 -23.35
C PHE A 139 18.43 8.27 -24.82
N THR A 140 19.14 9.37 -25.08
CA THR A 140 19.77 9.70 -26.36
C THR A 140 21.26 9.35 -26.38
N ARG A 141 21.88 9.05 -25.24
CA ARG A 141 23.33 8.85 -25.09
C ARG A 141 23.70 7.58 -24.31
N ASP A 142 24.92 7.11 -24.52
CA ASP A 142 25.53 6.01 -23.76
C ASP A 142 26.19 6.47 -22.45
N ALA A 143 26.71 5.51 -21.68
CA ALA A 143 27.45 5.71 -20.44
C ALA A 143 28.70 6.63 -20.53
N ASN A 144 29.14 6.98 -21.74
CA ASN A 144 30.27 7.87 -22.03
C ASN A 144 29.81 9.23 -22.59
N GLY A 145 28.48 9.47 -22.65
CA GLY A 145 27.89 10.67 -23.26
C GLY A 145 27.86 10.65 -24.80
N LYS A 146 28.24 9.55 -25.46
CA LYS A 146 28.20 9.42 -26.92
C LYS A 146 26.76 9.27 -27.39
N LEU A 147 26.39 9.97 -28.46
CA LEU A 147 25.05 9.87 -29.05
C LEU A 147 24.78 8.44 -29.55
N LEU A 148 23.63 7.89 -29.19
CA LEU A 148 23.11 6.62 -29.71
C LEU A 148 22.68 6.78 -31.17
N ARG A 149 22.58 5.67 -31.92
CA ARG A 149 22.04 5.70 -33.31
C ARG A 149 20.58 6.12 -33.33
N GLU A 150 19.82 5.65 -32.34
CA GLU A 150 18.41 5.96 -32.12
C GLU A 150 18.19 6.13 -30.59
N PRO A 151 17.24 6.97 -30.14
CA PRO A 151 16.92 7.08 -28.72
C PRO A 151 16.32 5.79 -28.17
N VAL A 152 16.80 5.33 -27.01
CA VAL A 152 16.33 4.10 -26.36
C VAL A 152 15.33 4.46 -25.27
N ASN A 153 14.08 4.04 -25.46
CA ASN A 153 13.02 4.14 -24.46
C ASN A 153 13.03 2.91 -23.54
N LEU A 154 12.87 3.10 -22.23
CA LEU A 154 12.86 2.06 -21.20
C LEU A 154 11.73 2.32 -20.22
N LEU A 155 10.95 1.29 -19.87
CA LEU A 155 10.03 1.38 -18.73
C LEU A 155 10.77 1.00 -17.45
N VAL A 156 10.84 1.97 -16.52
CA VAL A 156 11.53 1.84 -15.24
C VAL A 156 10.54 1.92 -14.09
N MET A 157 10.62 0.91 -13.22
CA MET A 157 9.82 0.76 -12.01
C MET A 157 10.78 0.85 -10.81
N ALA A 158 10.49 1.69 -9.82
CA ALA A 158 11.29 1.77 -8.58
C ALA A 158 10.43 1.69 -7.32
N ALA A 159 10.88 0.94 -6.32
CA ALA A 159 10.15 0.72 -5.06
C ALA A 159 11.08 0.57 -3.84
N GLY A 160 10.55 0.97 -2.68
CA GLY A 160 11.21 0.85 -1.38
C GLY A 160 10.79 -0.40 -0.61
N ALA A 161 11.75 -1.07 0.02
CA ALA A 161 11.54 -2.20 0.93
C ALA A 161 12.24 -1.97 2.28
N THR A 162 11.69 -2.58 3.33
CA THR A 162 12.31 -2.71 4.66
C THR A 162 12.82 -4.13 4.88
N PHE A 163 13.94 -4.29 5.57
CA PHE A 163 14.46 -5.59 6.02
C PHE A 163 15.10 -5.46 7.42
N GLU A 164 15.55 -6.56 8.02
CA GLU A 164 15.84 -6.69 9.47
C GLU A 164 16.59 -5.53 10.15
N ARG A 165 17.51 -4.86 9.45
CA ARG A 165 18.37 -3.80 9.99
C ARG A 165 18.36 -2.50 9.18
N GLY A 166 17.42 -2.34 8.25
CA GLY A 166 17.42 -1.19 7.34
C GLY A 166 16.37 -1.23 6.24
N GLY A 167 16.70 -0.58 5.12
CA GLY A 167 15.86 -0.57 3.93
C GLY A 167 16.68 -0.51 2.65
N ALA A 168 15.99 -0.74 1.54
CA ALA A 168 16.57 -0.80 0.20
C ALA A 168 15.66 -0.13 -0.83
N ILE A 169 16.27 0.58 -1.77
CA ILE A 169 15.64 0.97 -3.03
C ILE A 169 16.02 -0.06 -4.09
N SER A 170 14.99 -0.60 -4.74
CA SER A 170 15.13 -1.47 -5.91
C SER A 170 14.57 -0.79 -7.15
N ALA A 171 15.20 -1.07 -8.29
CA ALA A 171 14.68 -0.76 -9.60
C ALA A 171 14.44 -2.05 -10.38
N TRP A 172 13.47 -2.03 -11.29
CA TRP A 172 13.26 -3.00 -12.33
C TRP A 172 13.18 -2.26 -13.65
N VAL A 173 13.85 -2.78 -14.68
CA VAL A 173 13.75 -2.29 -16.06
C VAL A 173 13.14 -3.38 -16.91
N ARG A 174 12.19 -3.01 -17.77
CA ARG A 174 11.48 -3.95 -18.64
C ARG A 174 12.37 -4.40 -19.81
N ASP A 175 12.24 -5.67 -20.16
CA ASP A 175 12.71 -6.28 -21.39
C ASP A 175 11.47 -6.50 -22.28
N ASP A 176 11.24 -5.57 -23.20
CA ASP A 176 9.97 -5.51 -23.94
C ASP A 176 9.82 -6.56 -25.03
N GLU A 177 10.93 -7.12 -25.51
CA GLU A 177 10.95 -8.28 -26.40
C GLU A 177 10.47 -9.55 -25.68
N LYS A 178 10.95 -9.79 -24.45
CA LYS A 178 10.64 -10.99 -23.66
C LYS A 178 9.41 -10.83 -22.77
N GLY A 179 8.95 -9.61 -22.55
CA GLY A 179 7.90 -9.30 -21.59
C GLY A 179 8.31 -9.57 -20.14
N THR A 180 9.58 -9.41 -19.81
CA THR A 180 10.13 -9.69 -18.46
C THR A 180 10.74 -8.45 -17.84
N TRP A 181 11.16 -8.52 -16.58
CA TRP A 181 11.69 -7.38 -15.83
C TRP A 181 12.99 -7.74 -15.12
N LYS A 182 14.07 -7.00 -15.39
CA LYS A 182 15.35 -7.17 -14.70
C LYS A 182 15.40 -6.33 -13.43
N HIS A 183 15.37 -7.00 -12.28
CA HIS A 183 15.63 -6.39 -10.97
C HIS A 183 17.11 -6.02 -10.74
N THR A 184 17.32 -4.90 -10.05
CA THR A 184 18.58 -4.41 -9.50
C THR A 184 18.32 -3.75 -8.14
N ILE A 185 19.10 -4.06 -7.10
CA ILE A 185 19.17 -3.22 -5.89
C ILE A 185 19.99 -1.98 -6.23
N VAL A 186 19.38 -0.79 -6.16
CA VAL A 186 20.05 0.48 -6.45
C VAL A 186 20.87 0.93 -5.24
N ARG A 187 20.27 0.87 -4.05
CA ARG A 187 20.92 1.25 -2.80
C ARG A 187 20.25 0.53 -1.63
N HIS A 188 21.03 0.17 -0.62
CA HIS A 188 20.52 -0.29 0.67
C HIS A 188 21.36 0.31 1.81
N GLY A 189 20.83 0.30 3.03
CA GLY A 189 21.52 0.84 4.20
C GLY A 189 20.65 0.84 5.44
N SER A 190 21.16 1.45 6.51
CA SER A 190 20.47 1.51 7.80
C SER A 190 19.18 2.34 7.76
N SER A 191 18.25 2.03 8.66
CA SER A 191 17.09 2.88 9.00
C SER A 191 17.23 3.56 10.37
N ALA A 192 18.44 3.57 10.95
CA ALA A 192 18.76 4.38 12.11
C ALA A 192 18.46 5.87 11.86
N GLY A 193 18.19 6.63 12.92
CA GLY A 193 17.75 8.04 12.80
C GLY A 193 16.35 8.24 12.19
N GLY A 194 15.66 7.18 11.76
CA GLY A 194 14.36 7.26 11.11
C GLY A 194 14.41 7.32 9.58
N VAL A 195 15.57 7.06 8.96
CA VAL A 195 15.78 7.08 7.49
C VAL A 195 14.79 6.16 6.77
N ARG A 196 13.92 6.76 5.94
CA ARG A 196 12.90 6.09 5.13
C ARG A 196 13.42 5.84 3.72
N TRP A 197 13.54 4.56 3.38
CA TRP A 197 13.87 4.04 2.06
C TRP A 197 12.61 3.99 1.21
N VAL A 198 12.19 5.16 0.73
CA VAL A 198 10.95 5.35 -0.05
C VAL A 198 11.28 6.27 -1.22
N PRO A 199 11.45 5.75 -2.45
CA PRO A 199 11.78 6.56 -3.59
C PRO A 199 10.54 7.35 -4.03
N ARG A 200 10.74 8.48 -4.71
CA ARG A 200 9.64 9.46 -4.91
C ARG A 200 9.45 10.02 -6.30
N ASP A 201 10.52 10.19 -7.07
CA ASP A 201 10.45 10.57 -8.48
C ASP A 201 11.79 10.22 -9.17
N MET A 202 11.79 10.20 -10.50
CA MET A 202 12.99 9.99 -11.31
C MET A 202 12.93 10.77 -12.62
N GLU A 203 14.07 11.24 -13.15
CA GLU A 203 14.12 12.05 -14.36
C GLU A 203 15.39 11.83 -15.16
N VAL A 204 15.31 11.76 -16.49
CA VAL A 204 16.50 11.70 -17.36
C VAL A 204 16.96 13.12 -17.66
N TYR A 205 18.14 13.46 -17.14
CA TYR A 205 18.75 14.77 -17.25
C TYR A 205 20.10 14.66 -17.97
N ARG A 206 20.40 15.62 -18.85
CA ARG A 206 21.72 15.73 -19.46
C ARG A 206 22.52 16.82 -18.75
N ASP A 207 23.54 16.39 -18.02
CA ASP A 207 24.46 17.27 -17.32
C ASP A 207 25.17 18.17 -18.34
N SER A 208 24.99 19.49 -18.19
CA SER A 208 25.39 20.50 -19.18
C SER A 208 26.90 20.67 -19.29
N VAL A 209 27.65 20.38 -18.22
CA VAL A 209 29.11 20.53 -18.14
C VAL A 209 29.84 19.29 -18.67
N THR A 210 29.37 18.09 -18.31
CA THR A 210 29.99 16.83 -18.77
C THR A 210 29.38 16.30 -20.06
N GLY A 211 28.20 16.79 -20.46
CA GLY A 211 27.43 16.32 -21.61
C GLY A 211 26.80 14.93 -21.44
N VAL A 212 27.01 14.27 -20.30
CA VAL A 212 26.55 12.90 -19.98
C VAL A 212 25.08 12.93 -19.57
N GLU A 213 24.33 11.93 -20.03
CA GLU A 213 22.90 11.78 -19.78
C GLU A 213 22.67 10.73 -18.68
N ARG A 214 21.87 11.07 -17.67
CA ARG A 214 21.69 10.32 -16.44
C ARG A 214 20.21 10.24 -16.05
N LEU A 215 19.75 9.05 -15.68
CA LEU A 215 18.53 8.90 -14.89
C LEU A 215 18.86 9.24 -13.43
N ILE A 216 18.32 10.35 -12.95
CA ILE A 216 18.41 10.81 -11.56
C ILE A 216 17.24 10.23 -10.78
N LEU A 217 17.49 9.67 -9.60
CA LEU A 217 16.49 8.98 -8.78
C LEU A 217 16.50 9.50 -7.34
N LEU A 218 15.33 9.97 -6.88
CA LEU A 218 15.10 10.34 -5.49
C LEU A 218 14.86 9.08 -4.65
N LEU A 219 15.73 8.79 -3.68
CA LEU A 219 15.72 7.57 -2.85
C LEU A 219 14.87 7.67 -1.56
N GLY A 220 14.40 8.87 -1.22
CA GLY A 220 13.82 9.19 0.09
C GLY A 220 14.84 9.84 1.01
N ASN A 221 14.82 9.54 2.31
CA ASN A 221 15.80 10.10 3.26
C ASN A 221 17.29 9.85 2.91
N PRO A 222 17.69 8.76 2.21
CA PRO A 222 19.06 8.60 1.73
C PRO A 222 19.51 9.68 0.72
N GLY A 223 18.59 10.45 0.12
CA GLY A 223 18.93 11.50 -0.83
C GLY A 223 18.82 11.06 -2.30
N ILE A 224 19.83 11.36 -3.11
CA ILE A 224 19.81 11.26 -4.58
C ILE A 224 20.93 10.36 -5.09
N VAL A 225 20.63 9.54 -6.09
CA VAL A 225 21.61 8.79 -6.88
C VAL A 225 21.31 8.96 -8.37
N SER A 226 22.33 8.79 -9.21
CA SER A 226 22.16 8.76 -10.67
C SER A 226 22.57 7.41 -11.26
N GLY A 227 22.14 7.15 -12.50
CA GLY A 227 22.57 6.02 -13.30
C GLY A 227 22.57 6.36 -14.78
N VAL A 228 23.50 5.76 -15.54
CA VAL A 228 23.66 6.00 -16.99
C VAL A 228 23.19 4.80 -17.81
N TYR A 229 22.82 5.02 -19.07
CA TYR A 229 22.47 3.95 -19.99
C TYR A 229 23.69 3.12 -20.39
N ASP A 230 23.67 1.83 -20.09
CA ASP A 230 24.71 0.87 -20.47
C ASP A 230 24.08 -0.38 -21.11
N PRO A 231 24.12 -0.53 -22.44
CA PRO A 231 23.49 -1.64 -23.15
C PRO A 231 24.14 -3.00 -22.86
N LYS A 232 25.31 -3.04 -22.19
CA LYS A 232 25.96 -4.30 -21.78
C LYS A 232 25.33 -4.90 -20.52
N LEU A 233 24.57 -4.12 -19.76
CA LEU A 233 23.90 -4.59 -18.55
C LEU A 233 22.52 -5.15 -18.88
N PRO A 234 22.09 -6.30 -18.32
CA PRO A 234 20.75 -6.85 -18.54
C PRO A 234 19.61 -5.90 -18.11
N GLY A 235 19.87 -4.99 -17.16
CA GLY A 235 18.93 -3.95 -16.73
C GLY A 235 19.12 -2.61 -17.44
N LYS A 236 20.03 -2.53 -18.42
CA LYS A 236 20.36 -1.36 -19.27
C LYS A 236 20.74 -0.04 -18.55
N ILE A 237 20.77 -0.01 -17.22
CA ILE A 237 21.10 1.16 -16.39
C ILE A 237 22.22 0.80 -15.40
N ARG A 238 23.34 1.52 -15.48
CA ARG A 238 24.47 1.44 -14.55
C ARG A 238 24.33 2.53 -13.49
N TRP A 239 23.87 2.15 -12.30
CA TRP A 239 23.75 3.05 -11.14
C TRP A 239 25.13 3.39 -10.54
N GLU A 240 25.30 4.63 -10.07
CA GLU A 240 26.52 5.05 -9.39
C GLU A 240 26.55 4.55 -7.93
N THR A 241 27.74 4.24 -7.42
CA THR A 241 27.95 3.72 -6.05
C THR A 241 28.07 4.82 -4.99
N ILE A 242 28.16 6.08 -5.42
CA ILE A 242 28.21 7.28 -4.59
C ILE A 242 26.92 8.07 -4.82
N LEU A 243 26.39 8.66 -3.76
CA LEU A 243 25.19 9.51 -3.81
C LEU A 243 25.58 10.91 -4.27
N GLU A 244 24.69 11.58 -5.01
CA GLU A 244 24.94 12.95 -5.50
C GLU A 244 24.55 14.02 -4.46
N TYR A 245 23.70 13.67 -3.49
CA TYR A 245 23.25 14.53 -2.40
C TYR A 245 22.58 13.68 -1.31
N PRO A 246 22.65 14.00 0.00
CA PRO A 246 23.48 15.03 0.65
C PRO A 246 24.80 14.43 1.15
N PHE A 247 25.53 13.77 0.26
CA PHE A 247 26.82 13.14 0.57
C PHE A 247 27.88 13.77 -0.33
N PRO A 248 29.01 14.26 0.22
CA PRO A 248 29.53 13.99 1.58
C PRO A 248 29.00 14.86 2.73
N GLU A 249 28.09 15.82 2.50
CA GLU A 249 27.85 16.95 3.42
C GLU A 249 27.13 16.60 4.73
N VAL A 250 26.05 15.82 4.66
CA VAL A 250 25.12 15.58 5.80
C VAL A 250 24.68 14.12 5.95
N GLY A 251 24.98 13.26 4.96
CA GLY A 251 24.75 11.81 4.98
C GLY A 251 23.30 11.36 4.75
N SER A 252 22.30 12.09 5.25
CA SER A 252 20.88 11.86 4.95
C SER A 252 20.03 13.12 5.19
N VAL A 253 19.01 13.35 4.36
CA VAL A 253 18.06 14.48 4.51
C VAL A 253 17.00 14.19 5.59
N LYS A 254 16.44 15.25 6.22
CA LYS A 254 15.50 15.14 7.35
C LYS A 254 14.12 14.65 6.90
N THR A 255 13.50 15.34 5.94
CA THR A 255 12.38 14.81 5.16
C THR A 255 12.89 14.18 3.87
N ARG A 256 12.06 13.30 3.29
CA ARG A 256 12.27 12.71 1.97
C ARG A 256 12.07 13.76 0.87
N PRO A 257 12.84 13.72 -0.23
CA PRO A 257 12.49 14.46 -1.44
C PRO A 257 11.12 14.04 -1.99
N LEU A 258 10.38 14.94 -2.64
CA LEU A 258 8.97 14.69 -3.00
C LEU A 258 8.61 14.80 -4.48
N GLY A 259 9.43 15.48 -5.31
CA GLY A 259 9.32 15.55 -6.76
C GLY A 259 10.60 16.10 -7.39
N ILE A 260 10.77 15.89 -8.70
CA ILE A 260 11.91 16.38 -9.50
C ILE A 260 11.42 16.95 -10.83
N VAL A 261 12.10 17.95 -11.38
CA VAL A 261 11.69 18.60 -12.64
C VAL A 261 12.88 19.24 -13.38
N GLN A 262 12.77 19.38 -14.70
CA GLN A 262 13.72 20.16 -15.52
C GLN A 262 13.08 21.51 -15.88
N ALA A 263 13.77 22.62 -15.61
CA ALA A 263 13.33 23.96 -16.00
C ALA A 263 14.53 24.88 -16.23
N ASN A 264 14.46 25.78 -17.22
CA ASN A 264 15.51 26.74 -17.58
C ASN A 264 16.90 26.07 -17.75
N ASN A 265 16.94 24.94 -18.48
CA ASN A 265 18.13 24.10 -18.68
C ASN A 265 18.81 23.62 -17.37
N SER A 266 18.10 23.57 -16.26
CA SER A 266 18.58 23.08 -14.96
C SER A 266 17.67 21.97 -14.42
N LEU A 267 18.27 20.99 -13.73
CA LEU A 267 17.52 20.02 -12.92
C LEU A 267 17.21 20.61 -11.53
N MET A 268 15.99 20.43 -11.03
CA MET A 268 15.59 20.88 -9.70
C MET A 268 14.74 19.84 -8.98
N PHE A 269 14.84 19.77 -7.65
CA PHE A 269 14.05 18.84 -6.82
C PHE A 269 13.56 19.51 -5.53
N SER A 270 12.47 18.97 -4.96
CA SER A 270 11.96 19.40 -3.66
C SER A 270 12.39 18.45 -2.54
N VAL A 271 12.78 19.00 -1.39
CA VAL A 271 13.05 18.27 -0.15
C VAL A 271 12.72 19.14 1.06
N ASP A 272 12.23 18.53 2.13
CA ASP A 272 11.63 19.25 3.26
C ASP A 272 10.58 20.26 2.73
N ASP A 273 10.83 21.54 2.92
CA ASP A 273 10.04 22.70 2.50
C ASP A 273 10.73 23.55 1.42
N ALA A 274 11.83 23.06 0.84
CA ALA A 274 12.73 23.80 -0.03
C ALA A 274 12.81 23.20 -1.45
N ILE A 275 13.29 24.02 -2.39
CA ILE A 275 13.63 23.61 -3.76
C ILE A 275 15.12 23.84 -3.99
N PHE A 276 15.81 22.82 -4.49
CA PHE A 276 17.23 22.84 -4.82
C PHE A 276 17.45 22.71 -6.32
N ARG A 277 18.37 23.51 -6.88
CA ARG A 277 18.88 23.41 -8.24
C ARG A 277 20.19 22.60 -8.24
N ARG A 278 20.34 21.70 -9.21
CA ARG A 278 21.62 21.04 -9.50
C ARG A 278 22.60 22.04 -10.11
N ASN A 279 23.83 22.04 -9.62
CA ASN A 279 24.97 22.65 -10.28
C ASN A 279 25.76 21.52 -10.94
N ASP A 280 25.84 21.55 -12.26
CA ASP A 280 26.35 20.44 -13.08
C ASP A 280 27.87 20.27 -13.03
N GLY A 281 28.33 19.06 -13.33
CA GLY A 281 29.75 18.74 -13.39
C GLY A 281 30.10 17.29 -13.04
N PRO A 282 31.39 16.93 -13.13
CA PRO A 282 31.87 15.57 -12.82
C PRO A 282 31.72 15.19 -11.34
N ARG A 283 31.51 16.19 -10.48
CA ARG A 283 30.97 16.04 -9.12
C ARG A 283 29.88 17.12 -8.97
N PRO A 284 28.59 16.76 -9.12
CA PRO A 284 27.52 17.75 -9.00
C PRO A 284 27.45 18.29 -7.58
N SER A 285 26.91 19.50 -7.43
CA SER A 285 26.50 20.06 -6.14
C SER A 285 25.08 20.62 -6.28
N TYR A 286 24.51 21.12 -5.18
CA TYR A 286 23.15 21.63 -5.17
C TYR A 286 23.03 22.95 -4.41
N SER A 287 22.34 23.92 -5.00
CA SER A 287 22.05 25.22 -4.40
C SER A 287 20.57 25.35 -4.07
N GLU A 288 20.26 25.79 -2.86
CA GLU A 288 18.90 26.13 -2.45
C GLU A 288 18.41 27.36 -3.26
N LEU A 289 17.23 27.28 -3.86
CA LEU A 289 16.59 28.39 -4.58
C LEU A 289 15.47 29.05 -3.77
N LEU A 290 14.78 28.25 -2.96
CA LEU A 290 13.57 28.62 -2.24
C LEU A 290 13.47 27.79 -0.97
N ARG A 291 13.02 28.43 0.12
CA ARG A 291 12.65 27.83 1.40
C ARG A 291 11.32 28.42 1.85
N LEU A 292 10.39 27.59 2.33
CA LEU A 292 9.02 28.03 2.67
C LEU A 292 8.71 28.01 4.17
N SER A 293 9.57 27.41 4.99
CA SER A 293 9.40 27.35 6.43
C SER A 293 10.70 27.01 7.17
N GLU A 294 10.61 26.93 8.49
CA GLU A 294 11.58 26.25 9.35
C GLU A 294 11.07 24.88 9.83
N TYR A 295 9.79 24.57 9.61
CA TYR A 295 9.15 23.35 10.10
C TYR A 295 8.13 22.75 9.11
N VAL A 296 8.27 21.45 8.86
CA VAL A 296 7.28 20.63 8.14
C VAL A 296 7.02 19.31 8.86
N ASP A 297 5.79 18.82 8.73
CA ASP A 297 5.37 17.48 9.10
C ASP A 297 6.13 16.44 8.24
N THR A 298 6.85 15.50 8.85
CA THR A 298 7.71 14.56 8.09
C THR A 298 6.96 13.45 7.35
N ASP A 299 5.66 13.30 7.61
CA ASP A 299 4.81 12.26 7.00
C ASP A 299 4.02 12.85 5.83
N ILE A 300 3.39 13.99 6.07
CA ILE A 300 2.48 14.69 5.16
C ILE A 300 3.16 15.89 4.46
N GLY A 301 4.04 16.57 5.16
CA GLY A 301 4.56 17.88 4.79
C GLY A 301 5.47 17.90 3.55
N GLY A 302 5.50 19.06 2.88
CA GLY A 302 6.52 19.44 1.90
C GLY A 302 5.98 20.02 0.59
N ILE A 303 6.91 20.34 -0.31
CA ILE A 303 6.62 20.79 -1.69
C ILE A 303 6.42 19.58 -2.61
N ARG A 304 5.26 19.53 -3.28
CA ARG A 304 4.78 18.41 -4.11
C ARG A 304 4.45 18.89 -5.53
N GLY A 305 4.28 17.98 -6.48
CA GLY A 305 3.71 18.36 -7.78
C GLY A 305 4.60 19.19 -8.69
N LEU A 306 5.94 19.17 -8.53
CA LEU A 306 6.84 19.98 -9.35
C LEU A 306 6.56 19.76 -10.84
N THR A 307 6.17 20.83 -11.53
CA THR A 307 5.74 20.79 -12.94
C THR A 307 6.23 22.03 -13.65
N THR A 308 6.92 21.86 -14.77
CA THR A 308 7.42 22.97 -15.58
C THR A 308 6.32 23.50 -16.49
N ILE A 309 6.14 24.81 -16.50
CA ILE A 309 5.22 25.53 -17.39
C ILE A 309 5.96 26.68 -18.07
N LYS A 310 5.43 27.18 -19.20
CA LYS A 310 5.90 28.45 -19.77
C LYS A 310 5.72 29.57 -18.74
N ASN A 311 6.73 30.42 -18.56
CA ASN A 311 6.61 31.60 -17.71
C ASN A 311 5.51 32.55 -18.25
N PRO A 312 4.47 32.90 -17.46
CA PRO A 312 3.42 33.82 -17.89
C PRO A 312 3.81 35.29 -17.72
N ASN A 313 4.83 35.58 -16.89
CA ASN A 313 5.28 36.94 -16.54
C ASN A 313 6.54 37.37 -17.32
N GLY A 314 7.12 36.51 -18.16
CA GLY A 314 8.40 36.80 -18.82
C GLY A 314 8.93 35.65 -19.69
N PRO A 315 10.23 35.68 -20.07
CA PRO A 315 10.88 34.60 -20.79
C PRO A 315 11.16 33.39 -19.89
N GLY A 316 11.50 32.25 -20.52
CA GLY A 316 11.86 31.02 -19.82
C GLY A 316 10.65 30.24 -19.29
N GLU A 317 10.92 29.46 -18.24
CA GLU A 317 10.00 28.47 -17.68
C GLU A 317 9.81 28.70 -16.18
N SER A 318 8.56 28.59 -15.72
CA SER A 318 8.21 28.67 -14.30
C SER A 318 7.92 27.29 -13.74
N ILE A 319 8.15 27.12 -12.43
CA ILE A 319 7.89 25.87 -11.73
C ILE A 319 6.59 26.00 -10.93
N LEU A 320 5.58 25.24 -11.33
CA LEU A 320 4.31 25.09 -10.64
C LEU A 320 4.40 23.95 -9.61
N PHE A 321 3.91 24.17 -8.40
CA PHE A 321 3.97 23.17 -7.33
C PHE A 321 2.84 23.35 -6.30
N LEU A 322 2.62 22.32 -5.49
CA LEU A 322 1.63 22.31 -4.40
C LEU A 322 2.35 22.29 -3.05
N TRP A 323 2.13 23.33 -2.26
CA TRP A 323 2.66 23.49 -0.92
C TRP A 323 1.70 22.96 0.13
N ALA A 324 2.12 21.91 0.84
CA ALA A 324 1.36 21.34 1.94
C ALA A 324 2.24 21.13 3.17
N PRO A 325 2.27 22.02 4.18
CA PRO A 325 3.21 21.92 5.31
C PRO A 325 2.92 20.79 6.32
N GLY A 326 1.71 20.22 6.33
CA GLY A 326 1.34 19.11 7.22
C GLY A 326 -0.16 18.90 7.40
N GLY A 327 -0.55 18.14 8.43
CA GLY A 327 -1.94 17.69 8.69
C GLY A 327 -3.05 18.74 8.91
N ARG A 328 -2.80 20.03 8.65
CA ARG A 328 -3.82 21.11 8.58
C ARG A 328 -3.72 21.94 7.28
N SER A 329 -3.06 21.41 6.25
CA SER A 329 -2.83 22.12 5.00
C SER A 329 -4.12 22.45 4.24
N THR A 330 -4.14 23.64 3.64
CA THR A 330 -5.12 24.08 2.63
C THR A 330 -4.72 23.69 1.20
N SER A 331 -3.52 23.11 1.03
CA SER A 331 -2.81 22.84 -0.23
C SER A 331 -2.81 24.05 -1.17
N GLN A 332 -1.87 24.98 -0.96
CA GLN A 332 -1.68 26.13 -1.84
C GLN A 332 -0.92 25.71 -3.10
N VAL A 333 -1.48 25.96 -4.28
CA VAL A 333 -0.73 25.91 -5.53
C VAL A 333 0.03 27.23 -5.68
N LYS A 334 1.34 27.10 -5.83
CA LYS A 334 2.30 28.18 -5.94
C LYS A 334 3.10 28.02 -7.23
N ARG A 335 3.58 29.14 -7.76
CA ARG A 335 4.41 29.23 -8.96
C ARG A 335 5.70 29.97 -8.63
N LEU A 336 6.82 29.50 -9.18
CA LEU A 336 8.14 30.10 -9.04
C LEU A 336 8.65 30.54 -10.42
N ASP A 337 8.77 31.84 -10.63
CA ASP A 337 9.21 32.45 -11.90
C ASP A 337 10.69 32.82 -11.86
N PRO A 338 11.47 32.61 -12.93
CA PRO A 338 12.81 33.16 -13.04
C PRO A 338 12.77 34.68 -13.18
N ASP A 339 13.59 35.40 -12.41
CA ASP A 339 13.62 36.88 -12.37
C ASP A 339 14.45 37.53 -13.50
N GLY A 340 15.05 36.72 -14.37
CA GLY A 340 15.97 37.15 -15.44
C GLY A 340 17.39 37.53 -14.97
N LYS A 341 17.64 37.52 -13.66
CA LYS A 341 18.92 37.85 -13.00
C LYS A 341 19.57 36.65 -12.30
N GLY A 342 18.88 35.51 -12.27
CA GLY A 342 19.34 34.23 -11.71
C GLY A 342 18.68 33.85 -10.38
N GLY A 343 17.84 34.74 -9.84
CA GLY A 343 16.93 34.48 -8.73
C GLY A 343 15.52 34.11 -9.22
N TYR A 344 14.57 34.09 -8.29
CA TYR A 344 13.19 33.70 -8.56
C TYR A 344 12.17 34.51 -7.76
N THR A 345 11.00 34.76 -8.35
CA THR A 345 9.83 35.37 -7.71
C THR A 345 8.78 34.30 -7.43
N ILE A 346 8.20 34.30 -6.23
CA ILE A 346 7.13 33.36 -5.86
C ILE A 346 5.75 34.00 -5.97
N HIS A 347 4.78 33.23 -6.48
CA HIS A 347 3.39 33.62 -6.67
C HIS A 347 2.47 32.55 -6.06
N ASP A 348 1.39 32.99 -5.42
CA ASP A 348 0.32 32.12 -4.92
C ASP A 348 -0.86 32.22 -5.90
N GLU A 349 -1.33 31.09 -6.41
CA GLU A 349 -2.35 31.06 -7.48
C GLU A 349 -3.72 30.59 -6.98
N ALA A 350 -3.77 29.46 -6.27
CA ALA A 350 -5.04 28.87 -5.83
C ALA A 350 -4.89 27.94 -4.62
N SER A 351 -5.87 28.01 -3.73
CA SER A 351 -6.02 27.12 -2.57
C SER A 351 -6.93 25.95 -2.94
N MET A 352 -6.42 24.71 -2.91
CA MET A 352 -7.25 23.54 -3.24
C MET A 352 -8.39 23.36 -2.23
N MET A 353 -8.20 23.80 -0.98
CA MET A 353 -9.25 23.79 0.03
C MET A 353 -10.40 24.73 -0.30
N ASP A 354 -10.10 25.92 -0.83
CA ASP A 354 -11.12 26.93 -1.11
C ASP A 354 -11.83 26.66 -2.44
N LEU A 355 -11.09 26.16 -3.45
CA LEU A 355 -11.67 25.59 -4.68
C LEU A 355 -12.63 24.44 -4.36
N MET A 356 -12.23 23.50 -3.49
CA MET A 356 -13.07 22.37 -3.08
C MET A 356 -14.29 22.82 -2.25
N SER A 357 -14.11 23.81 -1.36
CA SER A 357 -15.22 24.33 -0.54
C SER A 357 -16.28 25.01 -1.41
N LYS A 358 -15.85 25.77 -2.43
CA LYS A 358 -16.72 26.39 -3.44
C LYS A 358 -17.42 25.36 -4.33
N HIS A 359 -16.71 24.30 -4.74
CA HIS A 359 -17.26 23.25 -5.62
C HIS A 359 -18.33 22.39 -4.94
N LEU A 360 -18.16 22.09 -3.64
CA LEU A 360 -19.05 21.18 -2.89
C LEU A 360 -20.12 21.87 -2.03
N ASP A 361 -20.11 23.21 -1.96
CA ASP A 361 -20.82 23.99 -0.93
C ASP A 361 -20.66 23.39 0.49
N ALA A 362 -19.42 23.06 0.83
CA ALA A 362 -19.10 22.26 2.01
C ALA A 362 -17.84 22.76 2.72
N LYS A 363 -17.88 22.78 4.05
CA LYS A 363 -16.72 23.15 4.86
C LYS A 363 -15.63 22.07 4.79
N VAL A 364 -14.60 22.33 3.99
CA VAL A 364 -13.35 21.56 3.97
C VAL A 364 -12.47 21.96 5.15
N THR A 365 -11.62 21.04 5.62
CA THR A 365 -10.75 21.25 6.79
C THR A 365 -9.32 20.75 6.65
N TYR A 366 -9.00 20.14 5.51
CA TYR A 366 -7.67 19.69 5.11
C TYR A 366 -7.76 19.26 3.64
N THR A 367 -6.73 19.53 2.86
CA THR A 367 -6.53 18.99 1.51
C THR A 367 -5.11 18.50 1.31
N LEU A 368 -4.92 17.55 0.40
CA LEU A 368 -3.62 17.13 -0.12
C LEU A 368 -3.76 16.77 -1.60
N GLY A 369 -2.82 17.20 -2.43
CA GLY A 369 -2.87 16.92 -3.87
C GLY A 369 -1.51 16.80 -4.53
N ALA A 370 -1.53 16.75 -5.86
CA ALA A 370 -0.35 16.66 -6.73
C ALA A 370 0.65 15.59 -6.24
N HIS A 371 0.15 14.37 -6.04
CA HIS A 371 0.92 13.24 -5.51
C HIS A 371 2.18 12.90 -6.34
N ASN A 372 2.15 13.22 -7.63
CA ASN A 372 3.21 13.00 -8.62
C ASN A 372 3.58 14.37 -9.25
N MET A 373 3.31 14.58 -10.55
CA MET A 373 3.28 15.89 -11.22
C MET A 373 1.84 16.40 -11.41
N MET A 374 1.67 17.67 -11.78
CA MET A 374 0.40 18.20 -12.31
C MET A 374 0.32 17.86 -13.80
N TYR A 375 -0.60 16.98 -14.18
CA TYR A 375 -0.51 16.28 -15.47
C TYR A 375 -0.79 17.22 -16.66
N PRO A 376 0.17 17.46 -17.57
CA PRO A 376 -0.03 18.32 -18.72
C PRO A 376 -0.86 17.62 -19.81
N LEU A 377 -1.90 18.29 -20.29
CA LEU A 377 -2.81 17.78 -21.33
C LEU A 377 -3.15 18.90 -22.31
N LYS A 378 -3.15 18.61 -23.61
CA LYS A 378 -3.60 19.57 -24.63
C LYS A 378 -5.12 19.63 -24.68
N HIS A 379 -5.67 20.84 -24.59
CA HIS A 379 -7.10 21.10 -24.74
C HIS A 379 -7.52 20.87 -26.20
N PRO A 380 -8.46 19.95 -26.50
CA PRO A 380 -8.66 19.42 -27.85
C PRO A 380 -9.19 20.46 -28.85
N LYS A 381 -9.83 21.54 -28.39
CA LYS A 381 -10.41 22.59 -29.24
C LYS A 381 -9.51 23.81 -29.47
N THR A 382 -8.45 23.99 -28.66
CA THR A 382 -7.56 25.18 -28.75
C THR A 382 -6.07 24.85 -28.84
N GLY A 383 -5.66 23.61 -28.57
CA GLY A 383 -4.25 23.20 -28.50
C GLY A 383 -3.49 23.69 -27.25
N GLU A 384 -4.11 24.54 -26.42
CA GLU A 384 -3.57 25.06 -25.15
C GLU A 384 -3.18 23.94 -24.19
N LEU A 385 -2.11 24.12 -23.41
CA LEU A 385 -1.69 23.16 -22.40
C LEU A 385 -2.34 23.46 -21.04
N VAL A 386 -3.31 22.62 -20.65
CA VAL A 386 -3.94 22.65 -19.32
C VAL A 386 -3.29 21.62 -18.40
N HIS A 387 -3.36 21.84 -17.08
CA HIS A 387 -2.71 20.99 -16.09
C HIS A 387 -3.73 20.41 -15.12
N LEU A 388 -3.75 19.07 -15.00
CA LEU A 388 -4.67 18.33 -14.14
C LEU A 388 -4.04 18.04 -12.78
N ILE A 389 -4.69 18.50 -11.71
CA ILE A 389 -4.19 18.42 -10.33
C ILE A 389 -5.12 17.49 -9.54
N GLY A 390 -4.78 16.21 -9.44
CA GLY A 390 -5.51 15.27 -8.59
C GLY A 390 -5.32 15.57 -7.10
N PHE A 391 -6.40 15.62 -6.33
CA PHE A 391 -6.35 15.92 -4.89
C PHE A 391 -7.43 15.19 -4.07
N GLN A 392 -7.33 15.32 -2.75
CA GLN A 392 -8.29 14.83 -1.77
C GLN A 392 -8.53 15.88 -0.69
N GLY A 393 -9.65 15.81 0.02
CA GLY A 393 -9.91 16.68 1.16
C GLY A 393 -10.92 16.14 2.16
N ASN A 394 -10.82 16.62 3.40
CA ASN A 394 -11.66 16.26 4.53
C ASN A 394 -12.82 17.25 4.70
N ILE A 395 -14.06 16.79 4.56
CA ILE A 395 -15.27 17.61 4.71
C ILE A 395 -15.89 17.52 6.12
N GLN A 396 -16.70 18.52 6.47
CA GLN A 396 -17.62 18.53 7.62
C GLN A 396 -19.08 18.60 7.14
N GLY A 397 -20.03 18.38 8.06
CA GLY A 397 -21.47 18.39 7.75
C GLY A 397 -21.99 17.06 7.21
N ASN A 398 -21.65 16.71 5.96
CA ASN A 398 -22.31 15.61 5.24
C ASN A 398 -21.47 14.31 5.17
N GLN A 399 -21.62 13.43 6.16
CA GLN A 399 -20.91 12.14 6.19
C GLN A 399 -21.33 11.16 5.07
N ARG A 400 -22.48 11.36 4.40
CA ARG A 400 -22.92 10.49 3.29
C ARG A 400 -22.12 10.70 2.01
N LEU A 401 -21.38 11.81 1.93
CA LEU A 401 -20.46 12.14 0.83
C LEU A 401 -19.00 11.72 1.14
N CYS A 402 -18.73 11.21 2.34
CA CYS A 402 -17.42 10.67 2.71
C CYS A 402 -17.27 9.21 2.30
N TRP A 403 -16.04 8.79 2.04
CA TRP A 403 -15.67 7.37 2.09
C TRP A 403 -15.98 6.80 3.50
N PRO A 404 -16.75 5.69 3.63
CA PRO A 404 -17.19 5.18 4.93
C PRO A 404 -16.06 4.99 5.95
N GLY A 405 -16.32 5.44 7.18
CA GLY A 405 -15.33 5.45 8.28
C GLY A 405 -14.27 6.56 8.19
N SER A 406 -14.17 7.28 7.07
CA SER A 406 -13.24 8.38 6.84
C SER A 406 -13.91 9.77 6.95
N ARG A 407 -13.11 10.83 6.75
CA ARG A 407 -13.57 12.20 6.48
C ARG A 407 -13.31 12.63 5.03
N LEU A 408 -12.57 11.83 4.27
CA LEU A 408 -12.25 12.11 2.87
C LEU A 408 -13.50 12.03 2.00
N TYR A 409 -13.67 13.00 1.10
CA TYR A 409 -14.71 13.01 0.09
C TYR A 409 -14.59 11.83 -0.90
N GLY A 410 -15.72 11.26 -1.32
CA GLY A 410 -15.80 10.04 -2.13
C GLY A 410 -15.81 10.21 -3.66
N GLY A 411 -15.70 11.43 -4.19
CA GLY A 411 -15.88 11.76 -5.61
C GLY A 411 -14.63 12.08 -6.44
N ALA A 412 -13.45 11.66 -6.00
CA ALA A 412 -12.20 11.72 -6.79
C ALA A 412 -11.97 13.08 -7.51
N LEU A 413 -11.84 14.14 -6.72
CA LEU A 413 -11.69 15.51 -7.20
C LEU A 413 -10.34 15.78 -7.88
N TYR A 414 -10.38 16.52 -8.98
CA TYR A 414 -9.21 17.12 -9.62
C TYR A 414 -9.51 18.55 -10.05
N ALA A 415 -8.48 19.42 -9.99
CA ALA A 415 -8.56 20.75 -10.56
C ALA A 415 -7.94 20.77 -11.96
N ILE A 416 -8.50 21.60 -12.85
CA ILE A 416 -7.94 21.92 -14.16
C ILE A 416 -7.46 23.37 -14.12
N ARG A 417 -6.15 23.57 -14.28
CA ARG A 417 -5.51 24.88 -14.41
C ARG A 417 -5.27 25.20 -15.89
N ARG A 418 -5.67 26.38 -16.34
CA ARG A 418 -5.39 26.92 -17.69
C ARG A 418 -4.11 27.80 -17.71
N ALA A 419 -3.68 28.23 -18.89
CA ALA A 419 -2.54 29.13 -19.05
C ALA A 419 -2.79 30.53 -18.47
N ASP A 420 -4.05 31.00 -18.52
CA ASP A 420 -4.54 32.26 -17.94
C ASP A 420 -4.62 32.27 -16.40
N GLN A 421 -4.14 31.20 -15.74
CA GLN A 421 -4.20 30.98 -14.29
C GLN A 421 -5.63 30.79 -13.73
N THR A 422 -6.64 30.60 -14.58
CA THR A 422 -7.97 30.18 -14.13
C THR A 422 -7.99 28.70 -13.72
N TYR A 423 -8.85 28.40 -12.74
CA TYR A 423 -9.05 27.05 -12.21
C TYR A 423 -10.53 26.65 -12.31
N SER A 424 -10.77 25.36 -12.60
CA SER A 424 -12.07 24.71 -12.43
C SER A 424 -11.90 23.37 -11.71
N VAL A 425 -12.92 22.90 -11.00
CA VAL A 425 -12.88 21.63 -10.24
C VAL A 425 -13.85 20.65 -10.87
N HIS A 426 -13.41 19.39 -10.99
CA HIS A 426 -14.12 18.30 -11.65
C HIS A 426 -13.97 17.02 -10.84
N GLU A 427 -14.84 16.04 -11.11
CA GLU A 427 -14.90 14.77 -10.40
C GLU A 427 -14.79 13.60 -11.38
N VAL A 428 -13.95 12.62 -11.05
CA VAL A 428 -13.90 11.37 -11.82
C VAL A 428 -15.22 10.65 -11.58
N ASN A 429 -15.89 10.24 -12.65
CA ASN A 429 -17.23 9.65 -12.61
C ASN A 429 -18.35 10.64 -12.17
N ASN A 430 -18.15 11.94 -12.42
CA ASN A 430 -19.08 13.04 -12.11
C ASN A 430 -19.45 13.18 -10.62
N ALA A 431 -20.19 14.25 -10.29
CA ALA A 431 -20.61 14.59 -8.93
C ALA A 431 -21.00 13.37 -8.06
N PHE A 432 -20.31 13.16 -6.94
CA PHE A 432 -20.53 12.00 -6.08
C PHE A 432 -21.79 12.11 -5.23
N ALA A 433 -22.56 11.02 -5.20
CA ALA A 433 -23.78 10.86 -4.43
C ALA A 433 -23.84 9.45 -3.81
N PRO A 434 -24.57 9.25 -2.70
CA PRO A 434 -24.69 7.95 -2.07
C PRO A 434 -25.19 6.87 -3.04
N GLY A 435 -24.44 5.78 -3.17
CA GLY A 435 -24.72 4.69 -4.13
C GLY A 435 -23.89 4.74 -5.42
N LYS A 436 -23.25 5.88 -5.75
CA LYS A 436 -22.22 5.94 -6.79
C LYS A 436 -20.92 5.26 -6.34
N LEU A 437 -20.02 5.00 -7.29
CA LEU A 437 -18.68 4.46 -7.02
C LEU A 437 -17.92 5.42 -6.09
N THR A 438 -17.48 4.92 -4.93
CA THR A 438 -16.59 5.69 -4.05
C THR A 438 -15.18 5.63 -4.61
N LEU A 439 -14.73 6.74 -5.19
CA LEU A 439 -13.41 6.92 -5.77
C LEU A 439 -12.69 7.96 -4.91
N VAL A 440 -11.73 7.55 -4.07
CA VAL A 440 -10.96 8.48 -3.22
C VAL A 440 -9.71 8.92 -3.98
N SER A 441 -9.35 10.21 -3.93
CA SER A 441 -8.12 10.83 -4.45
C SER A 441 -7.63 10.34 -5.83
N PRO A 442 -7.76 11.12 -6.92
CA PRO A 442 -6.95 10.91 -8.12
C PRO A 442 -5.48 11.14 -7.80
N ARG A 443 -4.58 10.36 -8.41
CA ARG A 443 -3.12 10.38 -8.14
C ARG A 443 -2.29 10.23 -9.40
N ALA A 444 -2.77 9.40 -10.32
CA ALA A 444 -2.16 9.17 -11.63
C ALA A 444 -3.12 9.54 -12.75
N PHE A 445 -2.58 10.17 -13.79
CA PHE A 445 -3.29 10.53 -15.02
C PHE A 445 -2.41 10.07 -16.20
N CYS A 446 -3.03 9.57 -17.26
CA CYS A 446 -2.32 9.21 -18.49
C CYS A 446 -3.25 9.30 -19.70
N LEU A 447 -2.85 10.05 -20.72
CA LEU A 447 -3.50 10.04 -22.03
C LEU A 447 -3.28 8.67 -22.68
N SER A 448 -4.36 8.13 -23.26
CA SER A 448 -4.36 6.84 -23.94
C SER A 448 -3.38 6.78 -25.11
N PRO A 449 -2.52 5.75 -25.18
CA PRO A 449 -1.65 5.51 -26.32
C PRO A 449 -2.34 4.72 -27.45
N PHE A 450 -3.64 4.42 -27.31
CA PHE A 450 -4.41 3.57 -28.24
C PHE A 450 -5.07 4.36 -29.39
N GLY A 451 -4.91 5.68 -29.45
CA GLY A 451 -5.48 6.53 -30.51
C GLY A 451 -6.97 6.88 -30.35
N ASP A 452 -7.60 6.48 -29.25
CA ASP A 452 -9.03 6.67 -28.95
C ASP A 452 -9.36 7.97 -28.18
N ASN A 453 -8.35 8.83 -27.96
CA ASN A 453 -8.46 10.11 -27.24
C ASN A 453 -9.13 10.00 -25.84
N GLN A 454 -8.85 8.92 -25.10
CA GLN A 454 -9.33 8.74 -23.73
C GLN A 454 -8.25 9.12 -22.70
N LEU A 455 -8.67 9.74 -21.60
CA LEU A 455 -7.83 9.97 -20.42
C LEU A 455 -8.09 8.85 -19.39
N PHE A 456 -7.03 8.20 -18.95
CA PHE A 456 -7.05 7.25 -17.84
C PHE A 456 -6.66 7.97 -16.54
N VAL A 457 -7.42 7.73 -15.47
CA VAL A 457 -7.22 8.34 -14.14
C VAL A 457 -7.28 7.25 -13.08
N GLY A 458 -6.24 7.13 -12.25
CA GLY A 458 -6.15 6.15 -11.17
C GLY A 458 -5.84 6.79 -9.82
N GLY A 459 -6.19 6.08 -8.75
CA GLY A 459 -6.09 6.67 -7.41
C GLY A 459 -6.29 5.73 -6.21
N HIS A 460 -6.95 6.28 -5.19
CA HIS A 460 -7.04 5.86 -3.79
C HIS A 460 -5.84 6.24 -2.91
N ASP A 461 -6.16 6.74 -1.72
CA ASP A 461 -5.24 7.03 -0.62
C ASP A 461 -5.86 6.40 0.64
N SER A 462 -5.16 5.42 1.22
CA SER A 462 -5.72 4.62 2.29
C SER A 462 -5.96 5.40 3.59
N SER A 463 -5.25 6.51 3.82
CA SER A 463 -5.37 7.38 5.00
C SER A 463 -5.61 6.64 6.33
N ASN A 464 -4.81 5.58 6.54
CA ASN A 464 -4.84 4.67 7.69
C ASN A 464 -6.16 3.87 7.91
N ARG A 465 -7.01 3.72 6.90
CA ARG A 465 -8.23 2.89 6.92
C ARG A 465 -8.06 1.62 6.08
N ILE A 466 -8.79 0.56 6.44
CA ILE A 466 -8.87 -0.69 5.68
C ILE A 466 -9.18 -0.35 4.22
N SER A 467 -8.36 -0.85 3.31
CA SER A 467 -8.36 -0.48 1.89
C SER A 467 -8.22 -1.70 0.98
N ASP A 468 -8.71 -2.85 1.43
CA ASP A 468 -8.71 -4.13 0.70
C ASP A 468 -9.33 -3.97 -0.70
N ASP A 469 -8.50 -4.14 -1.74
CA ASP A 469 -8.84 -3.91 -3.16
C ASP A 469 -9.39 -2.51 -3.47
N MET A 470 -9.02 -1.48 -2.70
CA MET A 470 -9.46 -0.11 -2.96
C MET A 470 -8.87 0.54 -4.22
N ALA A 471 -7.90 -0.08 -4.90
CA ALA A 471 -7.35 0.45 -6.13
C ALA A 471 -8.40 0.52 -7.26
N TRP A 472 -8.32 1.58 -8.06
CA TRP A 472 -9.20 1.85 -9.19
C TRP A 472 -8.46 2.60 -10.31
N ILE A 473 -8.89 2.35 -11.55
CA ILE A 473 -8.59 3.20 -12.72
C ILE A 473 -9.90 3.40 -13.49
N CYS A 474 -10.31 4.66 -13.63
CA CYS A 474 -11.39 5.08 -14.50
C CYS A 474 -10.84 5.66 -15.80
N LYS A 475 -11.64 5.66 -16.86
CA LYS A 475 -11.34 6.34 -18.12
C LYS A 475 -12.56 7.05 -18.69
N ALA A 476 -12.34 8.11 -19.46
CA ALA A 476 -13.36 8.81 -20.24
C ALA A 476 -12.71 9.50 -21.46
N PRO A 477 -13.47 9.90 -22.50
CA PRO A 477 -12.97 10.78 -23.55
C PRO A 477 -12.39 12.08 -22.97
N VAL A 478 -11.32 12.61 -23.56
CA VAL A 478 -10.65 13.83 -23.10
C VAL A 478 -11.61 15.03 -22.99
N GLU A 479 -12.61 15.14 -23.87
CA GLU A 479 -13.63 16.21 -23.76
C GLU A 479 -14.48 16.11 -22.49
N VAL A 480 -14.83 14.90 -22.04
CA VAL A 480 -15.58 14.68 -20.79
C VAL A 480 -14.68 14.97 -19.59
N ALA A 481 -13.43 14.49 -19.61
CA ALA A 481 -12.45 14.73 -18.55
C ALA A 481 -11.93 16.19 -18.48
N LEU A 482 -12.33 17.05 -19.42
CA LEU A 482 -12.05 18.49 -19.41
C LEU A 482 -13.33 19.34 -19.22
N GLY A 483 -14.51 18.72 -19.05
CA GLY A 483 -15.79 19.42 -18.91
C GLY A 483 -16.27 20.14 -20.17
N LEU A 484 -15.91 19.64 -21.36
CA LEU A 484 -16.21 20.23 -22.68
C LEU A 484 -17.38 19.55 -23.41
N LYS A 485 -17.74 18.34 -22.95
CA LYS A 485 -18.95 17.57 -23.31
C LYS A 485 -19.41 16.89 -22.02
N GLU A 486 -20.71 16.87 -21.76
CA GLU A 486 -21.25 16.07 -20.64
C GLU A 486 -20.98 14.58 -20.87
N GLY A 487 -20.86 13.82 -19.79
CA GLY A 487 -20.69 12.38 -19.90
C GLY A 487 -21.38 11.58 -18.80
N LEU A 488 -21.90 10.41 -19.14
CA LEU A 488 -22.63 9.57 -18.21
C LEU A 488 -21.72 8.87 -17.19
N ASP A 489 -22.30 8.56 -16.02
CA ASP A 489 -21.71 7.72 -14.99
C ASP A 489 -21.37 6.31 -15.51
N ALA A 490 -20.29 5.73 -14.99
CA ALA A 490 -19.87 4.36 -15.24
C ALA A 490 -20.89 3.34 -14.71
N ALA A 491 -21.37 2.45 -15.59
CA ALA A 491 -22.41 1.47 -15.26
C ALA A 491 -21.91 0.28 -14.39
N LYS A 492 -20.60 0.02 -14.35
CA LYS A 492 -20.03 -1.07 -13.53
C LYS A 492 -20.07 -0.69 -12.05
N LYS A 493 -20.53 -1.61 -11.18
CA LYS A 493 -20.38 -1.51 -9.72
C LYS A 493 -18.98 -2.00 -9.30
N ARG A 494 -18.47 -1.52 -8.15
CA ARG A 494 -17.25 -2.04 -7.52
C ARG A 494 -17.42 -3.51 -7.14
N ARG A 495 -16.39 -4.32 -7.36
CA ARG A 495 -16.26 -5.67 -6.80
C ARG A 495 -16.19 -5.61 -5.27
N GLN A 496 -16.82 -6.56 -4.61
CA GLN A 496 -16.65 -6.76 -3.17
C GLN A 496 -15.34 -7.53 -2.92
N SER A 497 -14.39 -6.92 -2.20
CA SER A 497 -13.24 -7.68 -1.69
C SER A 497 -13.71 -8.64 -0.58
N VAL A 498 -13.17 -9.84 -0.59
CA VAL A 498 -13.51 -10.92 0.35
C VAL A 498 -12.23 -11.45 0.97
N PRO A 499 -11.98 -11.20 2.27
CA PRO A 499 -10.80 -11.74 2.96
C PRO A 499 -10.76 -13.27 2.90
N GLU A 500 -9.55 -13.82 2.82
CA GLU A 500 -9.32 -15.26 2.81
C GLU A 500 -10.04 -15.98 3.94
N GLU A 501 -10.59 -17.17 3.66
CA GLU A 501 -11.45 -17.90 4.58
C GLU A 501 -10.78 -18.16 5.95
N ARG A 502 -9.49 -18.52 5.95
CA ARG A 502 -8.69 -18.72 7.17
C ARG A 502 -8.64 -17.47 8.06
N LEU A 503 -8.74 -16.27 7.49
CA LEU A 503 -8.75 -15.01 8.24
C LEU A 503 -10.13 -14.67 8.82
N ARG A 504 -11.20 -15.28 8.29
CA ARG A 504 -12.59 -15.14 8.77
C ARG A 504 -12.92 -16.14 9.89
N GLN A 505 -12.19 -17.24 9.98
CA GLN A 505 -12.29 -18.24 11.05
C GLN A 505 -11.82 -17.72 12.41
N GLY A 506 -12.36 -18.33 13.47
CA GLY A 506 -12.04 -18.00 14.87
C GLY A 506 -12.93 -18.76 15.86
N PRO A 507 -12.95 -18.37 17.15
CA PRO A 507 -12.34 -17.16 17.70
C PRO A 507 -10.81 -17.18 17.63
N ILE A 508 -10.21 -16.00 17.50
CA ILE A 508 -8.74 -15.82 17.54
C ILE A 508 -8.38 -15.04 18.81
N TYR A 509 -7.39 -15.54 19.52
CA TYR A 509 -6.83 -14.89 20.70
C TYR A 509 -5.58 -14.10 20.32
N GLU A 510 -5.23 -13.10 21.11
CA GLU A 510 -4.05 -12.28 20.90
C GLU A 510 -3.30 -12.07 22.21
N LEU A 511 -2.17 -12.75 22.38
CA LEU A 511 -1.25 -12.53 23.48
C LEU A 511 -0.42 -11.27 23.22
N ARG A 512 -0.48 -10.30 24.14
CA ARG A 512 0.29 -9.05 24.06
C ARG A 512 1.16 -8.85 25.29
N ILE A 513 2.43 -8.52 25.06
CA ILE A 513 3.43 -8.25 26.10
C ILE A 513 4.02 -6.85 25.89
N TYR A 514 3.68 -5.94 26.79
CA TYR A 514 4.14 -4.55 26.79
C TYR A 514 5.33 -4.43 27.76
N LYS A 515 6.40 -3.71 27.37
CA LYS A 515 7.56 -3.45 28.24
C LYS A 515 7.62 -1.97 28.59
N ALA A 516 7.28 -1.61 29.83
CA ALA A 516 7.18 -0.21 30.24
C ALA A 516 8.55 0.45 30.42
N ASN A 517 8.61 1.75 30.14
CA ASN A 517 9.75 2.59 30.49
C ASN A 517 9.94 2.70 32.00
N GLU A 518 11.16 3.04 32.42
CA GLU A 518 11.50 3.28 33.82
C GLU A 518 10.57 4.34 34.42
N ARG A 519 10.09 4.13 35.65
CA ARG A 519 9.13 5.01 36.36
C ARG A 519 7.76 5.22 35.65
N ARG A 520 7.51 4.66 34.45
CA ARG A 520 6.23 4.81 33.71
C ARG A 520 5.24 3.63 33.89
N PHE A 521 5.61 2.57 34.61
CA PHE A 521 4.82 1.34 34.71
C PHE A 521 3.44 1.55 35.38
N GLN A 522 3.34 2.37 36.43
CA GLN A 522 2.06 2.64 37.09
C GLN A 522 1.12 3.51 36.23
N HIS A 523 1.64 4.45 35.45
CA HIS A 523 0.84 5.20 34.46
C HIS A 523 0.29 4.26 33.37
N LEU A 524 1.05 3.23 32.96
CA LEU A 524 0.55 2.22 32.04
C LEU A 524 -0.62 1.42 32.64
N ILE A 525 -0.49 0.95 33.89
CA ILE A 525 -1.55 0.24 34.62
C ILE A 525 -2.80 1.14 34.79
N THR A 526 -2.61 2.41 35.17
CA THR A 526 -3.69 3.40 35.30
C THR A 526 -4.38 3.68 33.95
N ARG A 527 -3.64 3.79 32.84
CA ARG A 527 -4.24 3.95 31.50
C ARG A 527 -5.07 2.74 31.10
N PHE A 528 -4.66 1.53 31.46
CA PHE A 528 -5.46 0.32 31.21
C PHE A 528 -6.75 0.33 32.02
N ARG A 529 -6.63 0.52 33.35
CA ARG A 529 -7.74 0.58 34.31
C ARG A 529 -8.78 1.67 34.02
N LYS A 530 -8.34 2.89 33.66
CA LYS A 530 -9.25 4.04 33.47
C LYS A 530 -9.86 4.13 32.06
N TYR A 531 -9.15 3.66 31.02
CA TYR A 531 -9.50 3.94 29.63
C TYR A 531 -9.40 2.73 28.70
N THR A 532 -8.24 2.06 28.68
CA THR A 532 -7.89 1.16 27.56
C THR A 532 -8.85 -0.03 27.47
N ASP A 533 -9.21 -0.63 28.61
CA ASP A 533 -10.15 -1.77 28.65
C ASP A 533 -11.56 -1.41 28.17
N ARG A 534 -12.12 -0.30 28.68
CA ARG A 534 -13.44 0.20 28.26
C ARG A 534 -13.49 0.52 26.76
N ILE A 535 -12.41 1.07 26.21
CA ILE A 535 -12.30 1.36 24.77
C ILE A 535 -12.07 0.07 23.96
N PHE A 536 -11.38 -0.94 24.50
CA PHE A 536 -11.32 -2.28 23.88
C PHE A 536 -12.72 -2.91 23.76
N ALA A 537 -13.50 -2.91 24.85
CA ALA A 537 -14.87 -3.45 24.85
C ALA A 537 -15.76 -2.74 23.82
N LYS A 538 -15.67 -1.41 23.72
CA LYS A 538 -16.36 -0.57 22.70
C LYS A 538 -16.04 -1.00 21.25
N HIS A 539 -14.84 -1.53 21.00
CA HIS A 539 -14.37 -1.98 19.70
C HIS A 539 -14.30 -3.52 19.60
N ASN A 540 -15.20 -4.23 20.27
CA ASN A 540 -15.36 -5.69 20.21
C ASN A 540 -14.12 -6.52 20.60
N MET A 541 -13.15 -5.92 21.29
CA MET A 541 -11.98 -6.62 21.82
C MET A 541 -12.23 -7.03 23.26
N LYS A 542 -12.45 -8.33 23.48
CA LYS A 542 -12.79 -8.86 24.81
C LYS A 542 -11.52 -9.27 25.55
N ALA A 543 -11.21 -8.64 26.68
CA ALA A 543 -10.08 -9.05 27.50
C ALA A 543 -10.34 -10.38 28.19
N VAL A 544 -9.39 -11.31 28.11
CA VAL A 544 -9.40 -12.56 28.89
C VAL A 544 -8.78 -12.32 30.28
N GLY A 545 -7.73 -11.50 30.35
CA GLY A 545 -7.11 -11.12 31.61
C GLY A 545 -5.97 -10.12 31.45
N TYR A 546 -5.60 -9.47 32.56
CA TYR A 546 -4.53 -8.48 32.69
C TYR A 546 -3.60 -8.85 33.85
N TRP A 547 -2.30 -9.00 33.58
CA TRP A 547 -1.32 -9.50 34.54
C TRP A 547 0.00 -8.73 34.55
N THR A 548 0.73 -8.81 35.66
CA THR A 548 2.11 -8.35 35.80
C THR A 548 3.02 -9.47 36.33
N PRO A 549 4.29 -9.59 35.88
CA PRO A 549 5.15 -10.67 36.38
C PRO A 549 5.58 -10.50 37.82
N THR A 550 5.58 -11.60 38.57
CA THR A 550 6.03 -11.62 39.97
C THR A 550 7.54 -11.81 40.11
N ASP A 551 8.20 -12.42 39.13
CA ASP A 551 9.61 -12.81 39.16
C ASP A 551 10.46 -12.24 38.00
N GLY A 552 11.75 -12.61 37.99
CA GLY A 552 12.76 -12.06 37.09
C GLY A 552 13.35 -10.71 37.53
N THR A 553 14.22 -10.17 36.69
CA THR A 553 14.93 -8.89 36.86
C THR A 553 13.97 -7.68 36.91
N PRO A 554 14.41 -6.50 37.42
CA PRO A 554 13.58 -5.29 37.40
C PRO A 554 13.02 -4.93 36.01
N ARG A 555 13.80 -5.15 34.93
CA ARG A 555 13.34 -4.96 33.54
C ARG A 555 12.27 -5.98 33.12
N GLN A 556 12.33 -7.21 33.63
CA GLN A 556 11.32 -8.25 33.40
C GLN A 556 10.03 -8.03 34.21
N LYS A 557 10.11 -7.45 35.42
CA LYS A 557 8.93 -7.10 36.23
C LYS A 557 8.15 -5.91 35.67
N ARG A 558 8.79 -4.99 34.94
CA ARG A 558 8.12 -3.90 34.17
C ARG A 558 7.41 -4.37 32.89
N ARG A 559 6.91 -5.61 32.85
CA ARG A 559 6.07 -6.12 31.75
C ARG A 559 4.60 -6.05 32.17
N PHE A 560 3.74 -5.68 31.22
CA PHE A 560 2.29 -5.79 31.34
C PHE A 560 1.85 -6.82 30.30
N VAL A 561 1.24 -7.92 30.75
CA VAL A 561 0.87 -9.07 29.93
C VAL A 561 -0.64 -9.17 29.88
N TYR A 562 -1.22 -9.39 28.70
CA TYR A 562 -2.66 -9.57 28.56
C TYR A 562 -3.01 -10.39 27.33
N VAL A 563 -4.22 -10.96 27.33
CA VAL A 563 -4.77 -11.70 26.19
C VAL A 563 -6.11 -11.06 25.81
N LEU A 564 -6.30 -10.76 24.52
CA LEU A 564 -7.59 -10.39 23.94
C LEU A 564 -8.21 -11.59 23.22
N LYS A 565 -9.54 -11.66 23.14
CA LYS A 565 -10.32 -12.56 22.29
C LYS A 565 -11.04 -11.72 21.24
N HIS A 566 -10.85 -12.09 19.98
CA HIS A 566 -11.44 -11.49 18.78
C HIS A 566 -12.31 -12.54 18.06
N ALA A 567 -13.27 -12.10 17.25
CA ALA A 567 -14.13 -13.02 16.49
C ALA A 567 -13.35 -13.82 15.43
N SER A 568 -12.35 -13.20 14.80
CA SER A 568 -11.47 -13.79 13.78
C SER A 568 -10.19 -12.95 13.60
N ARG A 569 -9.22 -13.43 12.80
CA ARG A 569 -7.98 -12.68 12.55
C ARG A 569 -8.20 -11.40 11.75
N TYR A 570 -9.19 -11.39 10.86
CA TYR A 570 -9.61 -10.19 10.12
C TYR A 570 -10.44 -9.24 11.01
N ALA A 571 -11.33 -9.77 11.86
CA ALA A 571 -12.04 -8.96 12.84
C ALA A 571 -11.05 -8.26 13.81
N ALA A 572 -9.97 -8.93 14.21
CA ALA A 572 -8.92 -8.31 15.02
C ALA A 572 -8.25 -7.11 14.31
N TYR A 573 -7.95 -7.22 13.02
CA TYR A 573 -7.43 -6.10 12.23
C TYR A 573 -8.42 -4.92 12.16
N THR A 574 -9.70 -5.24 11.96
CA THR A 574 -10.78 -4.25 11.93
C THR A 574 -10.94 -3.54 13.27
N ASN A 575 -11.03 -4.30 14.36
CA ASN A 575 -11.14 -3.80 15.73
C ASN A 575 -9.96 -2.90 16.12
N TRP A 576 -8.73 -3.31 15.82
CA TRP A 576 -7.54 -2.48 16.05
C TRP A 576 -7.56 -1.19 15.22
N THR A 577 -8.03 -1.24 13.97
CA THR A 577 -8.13 -0.06 13.10
C THR A 577 -9.21 0.92 13.58
N HIS A 578 -10.34 0.43 14.10
CA HIS A 578 -11.37 1.29 14.71
C HIS A 578 -10.90 1.89 16.04
N PHE A 579 -10.25 1.10 16.88
CA PHE A 579 -9.68 1.53 18.16
C PHE A 579 -8.62 2.63 18.00
N THR A 580 -7.66 2.48 17.06
CA THR A 580 -6.64 3.50 16.84
C THR A 580 -7.21 4.83 16.35
N HIS A 581 -8.36 4.82 15.68
CA HIS A 581 -9.04 6.02 15.19
C HIS A 581 -10.14 6.55 16.13
N ASP A 582 -10.29 6.00 17.34
CA ASP A 582 -11.27 6.49 18.31
C ASP A 582 -10.87 7.86 18.85
N ARG A 583 -11.80 8.82 18.81
CA ARG A 583 -11.58 10.20 19.29
C ARG A 583 -11.31 10.27 20.80
N GLU A 584 -11.74 9.28 21.59
CA GLU A 584 -11.34 9.15 22.99
C GLU A 584 -9.93 8.59 23.12
N TRP A 585 -9.59 7.54 22.38
CA TRP A 585 -8.26 6.94 22.41
C TRP A 585 -7.15 7.93 22.02
N GLN A 586 -7.39 8.76 20.99
CA GLN A 586 -6.47 9.82 20.59
C GLN A 586 -6.21 10.81 21.74
N ARG A 587 -7.27 11.32 22.39
CA ARG A 587 -7.14 12.20 23.58
C ARG A 587 -6.42 11.52 24.75
N VAL A 588 -6.59 10.21 24.92
CA VAL A 588 -5.85 9.40 25.92
C VAL A 588 -4.36 9.27 25.57
N LEU A 589 -3.98 9.21 24.29
CA LEU A 589 -2.57 9.26 23.87
C LEU A 589 -1.96 10.67 24.01
N ASP A 590 -2.73 11.72 23.72
CA ASP A 590 -2.32 13.11 23.87
C ASP A 590 -2.06 13.52 25.34
N THR A 591 -2.71 12.84 26.29
CA THR A 591 -2.60 13.12 27.73
C THR A 591 -1.15 12.93 28.23
N PRO A 592 -0.49 13.96 28.83
CA PRO A 592 0.92 13.88 29.24
C PRO A 592 1.30 12.72 30.18
N GLU A 593 0.37 12.26 31.05
CA GLU A 593 0.56 11.07 31.89
C GLU A 593 0.88 9.81 31.06
N PHE A 594 0.34 9.72 29.84
CA PHE A 594 0.36 8.52 29.00
C PHE A 594 1.27 8.60 27.77
N ARG A 595 2.01 9.70 27.60
CA ARG A 595 3.09 9.81 26.62
C ARG A 595 4.29 8.94 27.02
N GLY A 596 5.02 8.37 26.06
CA GLY A 596 6.28 7.67 26.31
C GLY A 596 6.23 6.47 27.28
N LEU A 597 5.11 5.76 27.40
CA LEU A 597 4.96 4.68 28.39
C LEU A 597 5.80 3.43 28.09
N LEU A 598 6.16 3.16 26.84
CA LEU A 598 6.75 1.90 26.39
C LEU A 598 8.21 2.07 25.93
N SER A 599 9.04 1.10 26.30
CA SER A 599 10.48 1.03 25.97
C SER A 599 10.77 0.44 24.58
N GLN A 600 9.77 -0.16 23.95
CA GLN A 600 9.83 -0.75 22.60
C GLN A 600 8.40 -1.03 22.08
N LYS A 601 8.28 -1.37 20.79
CA LYS A 601 7.05 -1.97 20.24
C LYS A 601 6.63 -3.18 21.09
N PRO A 602 5.32 -3.33 21.41
CA PRO A 602 4.79 -4.55 22.03
C PRO A 602 5.11 -5.81 21.24
N THR A 603 5.26 -6.93 21.95
CA THR A 603 4.98 -8.24 21.37
C THR A 603 3.47 -8.37 21.20
N SER A 604 3.02 -8.89 20.06
CA SER A 604 1.66 -9.36 19.78
C SER A 604 1.81 -10.69 19.05
N ILE A 605 1.05 -11.71 19.48
CA ILE A 605 0.99 -13.03 18.87
C ILE A 605 -0.49 -13.39 18.74
N PHE A 606 -0.98 -13.47 17.51
CA PHE A 606 -2.31 -14.04 17.24
C PHE A 606 -2.23 -15.56 17.31
N MET A 607 -3.23 -16.20 17.90
CA MET A 607 -3.22 -17.63 18.21
C MET A 607 -4.62 -18.24 18.18
N THR A 608 -4.72 -19.43 17.61
CA THR A 608 -5.94 -20.25 17.58
C THR A 608 -6.00 -21.11 18.84
N GLU A 609 -7.17 -21.26 19.42
CA GLU A 609 -7.38 -22.16 20.56
C GLU A 609 -7.32 -23.62 20.10
N ASN A 610 -6.57 -24.45 20.83
CA ASN A 610 -6.50 -25.88 20.57
C ASN A 610 -7.84 -26.53 20.93
N ASP A 611 -8.25 -27.51 20.15
CA ASP A 611 -9.52 -28.23 20.29
C ASP A 611 -9.76 -28.85 21.68
N TYR A 612 -8.71 -29.30 22.37
CA TYR A 612 -8.78 -29.82 23.75
C TYR A 612 -8.76 -28.73 24.85
N SER A 613 -8.56 -27.45 24.50
CA SER A 613 -8.45 -26.35 25.48
C SER A 613 -9.72 -26.17 26.30
N SER A 614 -10.86 -26.10 25.62
CA SER A 614 -12.18 -25.85 26.23
C SER A 614 -12.62 -26.98 27.17
N SER A 615 -12.31 -28.24 26.83
CA SER A 615 -12.63 -29.41 27.66
C SER A 615 -11.71 -29.55 28.86
N ALA A 616 -10.46 -29.09 28.75
CA ALA A 616 -9.50 -29.12 29.85
C ALA A 616 -9.69 -27.98 30.87
N HIS A 617 -10.36 -26.89 30.49
CA HIS A 617 -10.45 -25.65 31.27
C HIS A 617 -11.06 -25.85 32.66
N ASN A 618 -10.46 -25.22 33.69
CA ASN A 618 -10.98 -25.21 35.05
C ASN A 618 -11.35 -23.79 35.50
N ALA A 619 -12.53 -23.64 36.10
CA ALA A 619 -12.98 -22.36 36.67
C ALA A 619 -12.05 -21.88 37.80
N ILE A 620 -11.76 -20.57 37.82
CA ILE A 620 -11.00 -19.91 38.89
C ILE A 620 -12.00 -19.29 39.87
N GLU A 621 -12.51 -20.11 40.80
CA GLU A 621 -13.62 -19.76 41.71
C GLU A 621 -13.23 -18.79 42.83
N LYS A 622 -11.93 -18.72 43.17
CA LYS A 622 -11.38 -17.88 44.24
C LYS A 622 -10.41 -16.87 43.65
N PRO A 623 -10.66 -15.55 43.81
CA PRO A 623 -9.75 -14.53 43.32
C PRO A 623 -8.33 -14.64 43.89
N GLY A 624 -7.35 -14.27 43.06
CA GLY A 624 -5.93 -14.27 43.38
C GLY A 624 -5.18 -15.50 42.87
N GLY A 625 -4.14 -15.88 43.61
CA GLY A 625 -3.16 -16.87 43.16
C GLY A 625 -2.21 -16.32 42.09
N ILE A 626 -1.59 -17.23 41.34
CA ILE A 626 -0.55 -16.96 40.35
C ILE A 626 -0.83 -17.76 39.08
N PHE A 627 -0.86 -17.08 37.94
CA PHE A 627 -0.89 -17.73 36.64
C PHE A 627 0.55 -18.02 36.16
N GLU A 628 0.75 -19.07 35.38
CA GLU A 628 1.99 -19.33 34.66
C GLU A 628 1.71 -19.38 33.16
N LEU A 629 2.22 -18.39 32.42
CA LEU A 629 2.21 -18.38 30.96
C LEU A 629 3.46 -19.10 30.47
N ARG A 630 3.29 -20.12 29.62
CA ARG A 630 4.38 -20.97 29.12
C ARG A 630 4.37 -21.06 27.60
N THR A 631 5.56 -21.01 27.01
CA THR A 631 5.77 -21.14 25.56
C THR A 631 6.75 -22.29 25.29
N TYR A 632 6.28 -23.27 24.53
CA TYR A 632 7.00 -24.48 24.14
C TYR A 632 7.30 -24.42 22.64
N THR A 633 8.57 -24.37 22.25
CA THR A 633 8.97 -24.45 20.83
C THR A 633 9.48 -25.85 20.51
N CYS A 634 8.85 -26.48 19.54
CA CYS A 634 9.12 -27.86 19.13
C CYS A 634 10.25 -27.95 18.10
N ASN A 635 10.83 -29.15 17.99
CA ASN A 635 11.54 -29.58 16.79
C ASN A 635 10.56 -29.73 15.60
N PRO A 636 11.02 -29.62 14.34
CA PRO A 636 10.16 -29.74 13.17
C PRO A 636 9.28 -31.00 13.20
N GLY A 637 7.99 -30.84 12.86
CA GLY A 637 7.01 -31.93 12.82
C GLY A 637 6.59 -32.51 14.19
N LYS A 638 7.11 -32.04 15.33
CA LYS A 638 6.78 -32.59 16.66
C LYS A 638 5.61 -31.89 17.39
N LEU A 639 5.11 -30.77 16.88
CA LEU A 639 3.97 -30.06 17.49
C LEU A 639 2.67 -30.91 17.57
N PRO A 640 2.27 -31.68 16.53
CA PRO A 640 1.06 -32.51 16.62
C PRO A 640 1.15 -33.55 17.75
N ALA A 641 2.27 -34.26 17.86
CA ALA A 641 2.50 -35.25 18.92
C ALA A 641 2.57 -34.62 20.32
N LEU A 642 3.10 -33.40 20.44
CA LEU A 642 3.03 -32.62 21.69
C LEU A 642 1.57 -32.30 22.06
N ASN A 643 0.77 -31.82 21.10
CA ASN A 643 -0.63 -31.46 21.32
C ASN A 643 -1.49 -32.69 21.69
N SER A 644 -1.28 -33.85 21.06
CA SER A 644 -1.91 -35.11 21.49
C SER A 644 -1.56 -35.45 22.93
N ARG A 645 -0.28 -35.45 23.32
CA ARG A 645 0.11 -35.68 24.71
C ARG A 645 -0.50 -34.68 25.70
N PHE A 646 -0.75 -33.44 25.28
CA PHE A 646 -1.48 -32.49 26.12
C PHE A 646 -2.95 -32.89 26.30
N ARG A 647 -3.67 -33.14 25.21
CA ARG A 647 -5.06 -33.64 25.15
C ARG A 647 -5.27 -34.91 25.98
N ASP A 648 -4.44 -35.93 25.75
CA ASP A 648 -4.71 -37.30 26.17
C ASP A 648 -4.26 -37.59 27.61
N HIS A 649 -3.32 -36.79 28.14
CA HIS A 649 -2.64 -37.09 29.40
C HIS A 649 -2.27 -35.87 30.25
N THR A 650 -1.72 -34.80 29.65
CA THR A 650 -1.00 -33.78 30.43
C THR A 650 -1.95 -32.86 31.20
N THR A 651 -3.12 -32.53 30.64
CA THR A 651 -4.14 -31.70 31.31
C THR A 651 -4.67 -32.36 32.58
N ASP A 652 -4.87 -33.67 32.55
CA ASP A 652 -5.41 -34.43 33.68
C ASP A 652 -4.35 -34.70 34.75
N LEU A 653 -3.11 -34.91 34.34
CA LEU A 653 -1.97 -34.90 35.25
C LEU A 653 -1.76 -33.51 35.89
N PHE A 654 -2.03 -32.41 35.17
CA PHE A 654 -2.04 -31.07 35.78
C PHE A 654 -3.16 -30.93 36.82
N ASN A 655 -4.39 -31.38 36.52
CA ASN A 655 -5.50 -31.42 37.46
C ASN A 655 -5.14 -32.22 38.74
N LYS A 656 -4.59 -33.44 38.57
CA LYS A 656 -4.12 -34.32 39.66
C LYS A 656 -3.09 -33.65 40.57
N HIS A 657 -2.20 -32.83 40.01
CA HIS A 657 -1.15 -32.11 40.75
C HIS A 657 -1.53 -30.66 41.09
N GLY A 658 -2.82 -30.35 41.16
CA GLY A 658 -3.34 -29.06 41.65
C GLY A 658 -2.98 -27.86 40.76
N MET A 659 -2.68 -28.08 39.48
CA MET A 659 -2.43 -27.04 38.48
C MET A 659 -3.70 -26.86 37.64
N LYS A 660 -4.42 -25.74 37.82
CA LYS A 660 -5.64 -25.47 37.07
C LYS A 660 -5.29 -25.07 35.63
N ASN A 661 -5.85 -25.77 34.67
CA ASN A 661 -5.76 -25.50 33.23
C ASN A 661 -6.61 -24.26 32.88
N VAL A 662 -6.03 -23.25 32.22
CA VAL A 662 -6.76 -22.02 31.84
C VAL A 662 -6.97 -21.92 30.33
N GLY A 663 -6.00 -22.31 29.52
CA GLY A 663 -6.19 -22.42 28.06
C GLY A 663 -4.91 -22.80 27.30
N TYR A 664 -5.10 -23.34 26.09
CA TYR A 664 -4.05 -23.86 25.21
C TYR A 664 -4.23 -23.33 23.78
N TRP A 665 -3.16 -22.80 23.19
CA TRP A 665 -3.21 -22.16 21.88
C TRP A 665 -1.98 -22.49 21.02
N THR A 666 -2.22 -22.67 19.73
CA THR A 666 -1.19 -22.68 18.69
C THR A 666 -1.17 -21.31 18.00
N PRO A 667 -0.03 -20.65 17.78
CA PRO A 667 0.03 -19.39 17.03
C PRO A 667 -0.64 -19.51 15.66
N PHE A 668 -1.22 -18.41 15.18
CA PHE A 668 -1.95 -18.37 13.91
C PHE A 668 -1.01 -18.15 12.72
N GLU A 669 0.02 -17.32 12.92
CA GLU A 669 0.99 -16.86 11.92
C GLU A 669 2.21 -17.82 11.82
N LYS A 670 2.84 -17.88 10.64
CA LYS A 670 4.07 -18.66 10.40
C LYS A 670 5.33 -17.82 10.68
N PRO A 671 6.44 -18.45 11.11
CA PRO A 671 6.66 -19.90 11.25
C PRO A 671 6.14 -20.52 12.56
N GLU A 672 5.74 -19.73 13.56
CA GLU A 672 5.44 -20.23 14.91
C GLU A 672 4.24 -21.21 14.94
N SER A 673 3.26 -21.05 14.06
CA SER A 673 2.13 -21.98 13.89
C SER A 673 2.52 -23.42 13.57
N ASP A 674 3.70 -23.66 12.96
CA ASP A 674 4.17 -25.01 12.63
C ASP A 674 4.89 -25.72 13.81
N ASN A 675 5.28 -24.98 14.86
CA ASN A 675 6.18 -25.52 15.90
C ASN A 675 5.91 -25.09 17.35
N THR A 676 5.05 -24.11 17.63
CA THR A 676 4.93 -23.52 18.97
C THR A 676 3.58 -23.80 19.63
N LEU A 677 3.62 -24.18 20.90
CA LEU A 677 2.46 -24.25 21.81
C LEU A 677 2.60 -23.17 22.88
N ILE A 678 1.57 -22.34 23.04
CA ILE A 678 1.44 -21.34 24.11
C ILE A 678 0.30 -21.78 25.02
N TYR A 679 0.51 -21.75 26.33
CA TYR A 679 -0.56 -22.13 27.27
C TYR A 679 -0.47 -21.39 28.61
N LEU A 680 -1.60 -21.36 29.31
CA LEU A 680 -1.79 -20.68 30.58
C LEU A 680 -2.35 -21.67 31.61
N ILE A 681 -1.72 -21.74 32.78
CA ILE A 681 -2.19 -22.48 33.95
C ILE A 681 -2.27 -21.55 35.18
N HIS A 682 -2.94 -22.00 36.24
CA HIS A 682 -3.09 -21.30 37.52
C HIS A 682 -2.66 -22.17 38.71
N HIS A 683 -2.07 -21.52 39.70
CA HIS A 683 -1.64 -22.08 40.97
C HIS A 683 -2.12 -21.18 42.13
N GLN A 684 -2.40 -21.77 43.29
CA GLN A 684 -2.82 -21.04 44.49
C GLN A 684 -1.78 -20.01 44.99
N SER A 685 -0.48 -20.25 44.78
CA SER A 685 0.59 -19.31 45.11
C SER A 685 1.85 -19.59 44.28
N ARG A 686 2.85 -18.69 44.34
CA ARG A 686 4.14 -18.92 43.67
C ARG A 686 4.88 -20.11 44.29
N GLN A 687 4.80 -20.28 45.61
CA GLN A 687 5.38 -21.41 46.34
C GLN A 687 4.69 -22.72 45.93
N GLN A 688 3.36 -22.72 45.84
CA GLN A 688 2.59 -23.89 45.42
C GLN A 688 2.94 -24.32 43.98
N ALA A 689 3.30 -23.38 43.11
CA ALA A 689 3.76 -23.73 41.76
C ALA A 689 5.02 -24.62 41.76
N ASP A 690 6.02 -24.37 42.61
CA ASP A 690 7.21 -25.23 42.67
C ASP A 690 6.88 -26.61 43.28
N VAL A 691 5.96 -26.67 44.25
CA VAL A 691 5.46 -27.94 44.83
C VAL A 691 4.73 -28.77 43.76
N ASN A 692 3.77 -28.16 43.05
CA ASN A 692 3.01 -28.82 41.98
C ASN A 692 3.94 -29.34 40.87
N TRP A 693 4.89 -28.51 40.42
CA TRP A 693 5.85 -28.91 39.38
C TRP A 693 6.78 -30.05 39.82
N LYS A 694 7.23 -30.04 41.09
CA LYS A 694 8.02 -31.14 41.65
C LYS A 694 7.19 -32.43 41.69
N SER A 695 5.96 -32.36 42.22
CA SER A 695 5.03 -33.49 42.34
C SER A 695 4.71 -34.12 40.98
N PHE A 696 4.37 -33.30 39.98
CA PHE A 696 4.14 -33.72 38.60
C PHE A 696 5.36 -34.39 37.97
N GLN A 697 6.57 -33.83 38.16
CA GLN A 697 7.80 -34.43 37.63
C GLN A 697 8.16 -35.77 38.28
N SER A 698 7.78 -35.98 39.55
CA SER A 698 7.95 -37.26 40.26
C SER A 698 6.87 -38.31 39.97
N ASP A 699 5.78 -37.97 39.26
CA ASP A 699 4.69 -38.91 39.02
C ASP A 699 5.10 -40.03 38.04
N PRO A 700 5.03 -41.33 38.43
CA PRO A 700 5.38 -42.44 37.56
C PRO A 700 4.56 -42.50 36.27
N VAL A 701 3.31 -42.02 36.28
CA VAL A 701 2.44 -41.95 35.10
C VAL A 701 2.96 -40.89 34.12
N TRP A 702 3.36 -39.71 34.63
CA TRP A 702 4.01 -38.69 33.81
C TRP A 702 5.34 -39.21 33.24
N GLN A 703 6.17 -39.87 34.06
CA GLN A 703 7.47 -40.39 33.60
C GLN A 703 7.32 -41.45 32.52
N LYS A 704 6.32 -42.35 32.64
CA LYS A 704 5.94 -43.29 31.58
C LYS A 704 5.49 -42.54 30.32
N VAL A 705 4.49 -41.67 30.42
CA VAL A 705 3.95 -40.89 29.30
C VAL A 705 5.05 -40.07 28.58
N ALA A 706 5.96 -39.44 29.33
CA ALA A 706 7.06 -38.66 28.79
C ALA A 706 8.09 -39.53 28.04
N LYS A 707 8.39 -40.73 28.55
CA LYS A 707 9.26 -41.71 27.88
C LYS A 707 8.61 -42.29 26.62
N GLU A 708 7.31 -42.58 26.66
CA GLU A 708 6.61 -43.25 25.56
C GLU A 708 6.28 -42.30 24.41
N SER A 709 5.77 -41.10 24.71
CA SER A 709 5.49 -40.07 23.71
C SER A 709 6.73 -39.57 22.96
N GLN A 710 7.92 -39.65 23.56
CA GLN A 710 9.17 -39.15 22.98
C GLN A 710 10.12 -40.26 22.49
N ARG A 711 9.60 -41.47 22.21
CA ARG A 711 10.37 -42.55 21.57
C ARG A 711 10.96 -42.09 20.23
N ASP A 712 10.17 -41.39 19.41
CA ASP A 712 10.58 -40.87 18.10
C ASP A 712 11.37 -39.54 18.19
N GLY A 713 12.08 -39.32 19.30
CA GLY A 713 12.91 -38.15 19.56
C GLY A 713 12.25 -37.06 20.42
N LYS A 714 13.07 -36.09 20.84
CA LYS A 714 12.66 -35.01 21.75
C LYS A 714 11.65 -34.08 21.06
N PHE A 715 10.55 -33.78 21.74
CA PHE A 715 9.56 -32.82 21.22
C PHE A 715 10.10 -31.39 21.16
N LEU A 716 10.76 -30.91 22.23
CA LEU A 716 11.18 -29.51 22.35
C LEU A 716 12.58 -29.26 21.78
N ALA A 717 12.73 -28.16 21.03
CA ALA A 717 14.00 -27.67 20.50
C ALA A 717 14.83 -26.91 21.55
N LYS A 718 14.15 -26.25 22.50
CA LYS A 718 14.74 -25.49 23.61
C LYS A 718 13.99 -25.74 24.92
N LYS A 719 14.59 -25.35 26.06
CA LYS A 719 13.88 -25.33 27.35
C LYS A 719 12.65 -24.41 27.24
N PRO A 720 11.50 -24.75 27.86
CA PRO A 720 10.34 -23.87 27.89
C PRO A 720 10.65 -22.47 28.40
N GLU A 721 10.05 -21.48 27.75
CA GLU A 721 9.96 -20.13 28.31
C GLU A 721 8.74 -20.08 29.26
N ARG A 722 8.90 -19.43 30.41
CA ARG A 722 7.83 -19.27 31.40
C ARG A 722 7.81 -17.87 32.02
N ILE A 723 6.63 -17.42 32.42
CA ILE A 723 6.41 -16.18 33.16
C ILE A 723 5.36 -16.44 34.24
N TYR A 724 5.71 -16.24 35.51
CA TYR A 724 4.73 -16.23 36.60
C TYR A 724 4.09 -14.85 36.72
N LEU A 725 2.76 -14.82 36.85
CA LEU A 725 1.91 -13.66 36.59
C LEU A 725 0.90 -13.48 37.74
N LYS A 726 0.91 -12.32 38.41
CA LYS A 726 -0.19 -11.91 39.31
C LYS A 726 -1.27 -11.22 38.47
N PRO A 727 -2.57 -11.55 38.63
CA PRO A 727 -3.64 -10.76 38.04
C PRO A 727 -3.68 -9.34 38.64
N LEU A 728 -4.17 -8.39 37.85
CA LEU A 728 -4.50 -7.04 38.32
C LEU A 728 -5.94 -7.00 38.85
N GLU A 729 -6.22 -6.08 39.78
CA GLU A 729 -7.52 -5.96 40.49
C GLU A 729 -8.73 -5.74 39.55
N PHE A 730 -8.48 -5.23 38.33
CA PHE A 730 -9.45 -5.00 37.26
C PHE A 730 -9.37 -6.04 36.12
N SER A 731 -8.63 -7.13 36.30
CA SER A 731 -8.61 -8.26 35.36
C SER A 731 -9.98 -8.95 35.37
N PRO A 732 -10.56 -9.29 34.19
CA PRO A 732 -11.75 -10.13 34.12
C PRO A 732 -11.54 -11.50 34.76
N LEU A 733 -10.37 -12.12 34.51
CA LEU A 733 -9.88 -13.29 35.23
C LEU A 733 -8.90 -12.83 36.32
N LYS A 734 -9.40 -12.69 37.55
CA LYS A 734 -8.66 -12.17 38.71
C LYS A 734 -8.68 -13.13 39.88
#